data_AF-A0A2K8MLR7-F1
#
_entry.id   AF-A0A2K8MLR7-F1
#
_cell.length_a   1.000
_cell.length_b   1.000
_cell.length_c   1.000
_cell.angle_alpha   90.00
_cell.angle_beta   90.00
_cell.angle_gamma   90.00
#
_symmetry.space_group_name_H-M   'P 1'
#
loop_
_entity.id
_entity.type
_entity.pdbx_description
1 polymer ?
#
loop_
_entity_poly.entity_id
_entity_poly.type
_entity_poly.pdbx_seq_one_letter_code
_entity_poly.pdbx_strand_id
1 'polypeptide(L)'
;MKQRWARDGVPGAIVACPPQMGIFDMRNTMLLAASAPFAIAAASMLPSAAQAQNVICKNTANADAGTIAAGKDRDVACGNNASITGDGSVAIGADTTAATRSTAVGWQASADDDSTAIGRASTAAGTNAIAIGNGASTSGQYTAAIGTSSQAFGFTSVAVGAFSKANVSTATAVGSSSEVLASGGVALGSYSVADRANTVSVGTAASQRQIVNVAAGTQSSDAVNKGQLDAATADERLSAFAGNINGDRGVSAIATGLESIAIGGDSNATGGGLALGRRATTIGNFGTAIGQDSQSTANNAIALGASSLADRVNTLSIGSVGSERQIVNVAAGTAATDAVNKAQLDAVAASAGAVKSGTGANSVQTASSTATGIGAVALGQGQTATGNGAVAIGDPNTATGNGAVAIGADNIANGDGAVALGLTSNAQGTAAIALGLEAKARTTGSIAAGLRADAQGDEAVAIGADTIAGEFGTALGRGARATGGSANATGGLSLASGSFSTASGTQSQATQAYSTATGALAVATGDRTTATGGRSTASGDRSASYGYDSAATQTFSTAIGTAAQATASGATSLGYSANAATRDSIAIGNGASATAAANGGGIAVGGGATTTGGGLAIGGTTSAATTATGAFSTAVGNGATATGGVAVGRNTTAAGGSAFGNNATANSQAAAVGDGAQATAFLSTAVGQGTVASNLSATALGGQSRATGASATAVGASSVASGDASVTLGLFSGASATRSTALGANAQAMAMRSTALGSGTVADETDTVSVGISAAAAATFNTTAATKRIVNVADGINANDAVTKGQLDAAVFTAGGNAALAQATANTALANGAYFRANSTGALPQATGAEAIAVGGGSLASGAQSVAIGSAARAVGGKAVSIGAGNTASGDGAVAIGDPNVATGTGAIALGANNSATGTGAVALGNASSATGDGSVAIGNGAVASRAGQVALGTSASTYTAAGIASSASRVAQAGALSLISTDALGNLATSTLDVTRLAGLDGRATALENRATLLEGRTGALESRTSVLENQSRVLGRQARAANGGIAAAMALGGTVMPPDMTVAVSFNLATYRSEQGFSGAVVARVTDHIWVSGGFAGSTVKGSTGGRAGMTFGW
;
A
#
# COMPACT_ATOMS: atom_id res chain seq x y z
N MET A 1 22.25 19.08 -34.70
CA MET A 1 23.24 19.75 -35.58
C MET A 1 24.63 19.52 -35.01
N LYS A 2 25.54 18.98 -35.87
CA LYS A 2 26.97 19.32 -36.04
C LYS A 2 27.85 19.41 -34.75
N GLN A 3 28.99 18.76 -34.58
CA GLN A 3 30.00 18.16 -35.46
C GLN A 3 30.96 17.36 -34.54
N ARG A 4 31.33 16.12 -34.89
CA ARG A 4 32.63 15.68 -35.47
C ARG A 4 33.88 15.81 -34.57
N TRP A 5 34.60 14.68 -34.53
CA TRP A 5 36.05 14.48 -34.31
C TRP A 5 36.53 14.48 -32.84
N ALA A 6 37.41 13.58 -32.39
CA ALA A 6 38.18 12.53 -33.08
C ALA A 6 38.99 11.70 -32.05
N ARG A 7 39.20 10.41 -32.39
CA ARG A 7 40.45 9.61 -32.24
C ARG A 7 40.89 9.18 -30.83
N ASP A 8 41.50 8.01 -30.59
CA ASP A 8 41.89 6.80 -31.36
C ASP A 8 42.20 5.74 -30.27
N GLY A 9 41.80 4.48 -30.38
CA GLY A 9 42.49 3.38 -31.09
C GLY A 9 43.01 2.37 -30.04
N VAL A 10 42.53 1.12 -29.87
CA VAL A 10 42.37 -0.03 -30.81
C VAL A 10 43.71 -0.35 -31.48
N PRO A 11 44.28 -1.57 -31.37
CA PRO A 11 43.83 -2.76 -32.14
C PRO A 11 43.97 -4.09 -31.38
N GLY A 12 43.40 -5.23 -31.76
CA GLY A 12 42.84 -5.79 -33.00
C GLY A 12 42.89 -7.33 -32.83
N ALA A 13 42.38 -8.21 -33.67
CA ALA A 13 41.51 -8.18 -34.83
C ALA A 13 41.26 -9.67 -35.19
N ILE A 14 40.40 -9.91 -36.20
CA ILE A 14 40.34 -11.07 -37.14
C ILE A 14 39.05 -11.91 -37.02
N VAL A 15 38.00 -11.59 -37.81
CA VAL A 15 37.54 -12.19 -39.12
C VAL A 15 36.55 -13.35 -38.88
N ALA A 16 35.45 -13.58 -39.59
CA ALA A 16 34.61 -12.86 -40.54
C ALA A 16 33.32 -13.71 -40.75
N CYS A 17 32.37 -13.14 -41.48
CA CYS A 17 30.97 -13.50 -41.71
C CYS A 17 30.80 -14.55 -42.87
N PRO A 18 29.59 -14.70 -43.49
CA PRO A 18 28.63 -15.83 -43.47
C PRO A 18 28.55 -16.56 -44.85
N PRO A 19 27.53 -17.40 -45.20
CA PRO A 19 26.23 -16.91 -45.76
C PRO A 19 25.00 -17.90 -45.61
N GLN A 20 23.76 -17.43 -45.43
CA GLN A 20 22.67 -17.21 -46.43
C GLN A 20 21.64 -18.36 -46.63
N MET A 21 20.36 -17.93 -46.60
CA MET A 21 19.19 -18.38 -47.38
C MET A 21 18.63 -19.79 -47.12
N GLY A 22 17.31 -20.04 -47.11
CA GLY A 22 16.10 -19.28 -47.48
C GLY A 22 14.98 -20.32 -47.58
N ILE A 23 13.76 -20.07 -47.08
CA ILE A 23 12.50 -19.86 -47.84
C ILE A 23 11.44 -20.71 -47.11
N PHE A 24 10.44 -20.11 -46.44
CA PHE A 24 9.06 -19.84 -46.91
C PHE A 24 8.37 -21.13 -47.43
N ASP A 25 7.16 -21.54 -47.07
CA ASP A 25 6.07 -20.99 -46.26
C ASP A 25 4.89 -21.98 -46.30
N MET A 26 3.97 -21.85 -45.33
CA MET A 26 2.54 -22.26 -45.29
C MET A 26 2.11 -23.71 -45.57
N ARG A 27 1.06 -24.28 -44.97
CA ARG A 27 0.10 -23.99 -43.88
C ARG A 27 -0.82 -25.22 -43.85
N ASN A 28 -1.22 -25.73 -42.68
CA ASN A 28 -2.64 -25.94 -42.30
C ASN A 28 -2.80 -26.73 -41.00
N THR A 29 -3.24 -26.00 -39.97
CA THR A 29 -4.41 -26.21 -39.10
C THR A 29 -4.82 -27.63 -38.63
N MET A 30 -4.80 -27.79 -37.29
CA MET A 30 -5.78 -28.43 -36.37
C MET A 30 -5.03 -29.20 -35.27
N LEU A 31 -5.46 -29.36 -34.02
CA LEU A 31 -6.40 -28.73 -33.10
C LEU A 31 -6.21 -29.54 -31.78
N LEU A 32 -6.00 -28.84 -30.66
CA LEU A 32 -6.22 -29.24 -29.25
C LEU A 32 -5.59 -30.51 -28.61
N ALA A 33 -5.21 -30.25 -27.34
CA ALA A 33 -5.36 -31.09 -26.14
C ALA A 33 -4.22 -32.03 -25.71
N ALA A 34 -3.72 -31.67 -24.52
CA ALA A 34 -2.80 -32.35 -23.63
C ALA A 34 -3.25 -33.77 -23.20
N SER A 35 -2.27 -34.66 -23.06
CA SER A 35 -2.04 -35.49 -21.85
C SER A 35 -0.79 -36.37 -22.06
N ALA A 36 0.14 -36.30 -21.09
CA ALA A 36 1.37 -37.10 -21.06
C ALA A 36 1.05 -38.61 -20.99
N PRO A 37 1.95 -39.50 -21.43
CA PRO A 37 2.90 -40.04 -20.46
C PRO A 37 4.27 -40.49 -21.04
N PHE A 38 5.22 -40.69 -20.12
CA PHE A 38 6.33 -41.65 -20.18
C PHE A 38 6.45 -42.51 -21.45
N ALA A 39 7.43 -42.18 -22.29
CA ALA A 39 8.19 -43.18 -23.03
C ALA A 39 9.45 -43.51 -22.21
N ILE A 40 9.41 -44.61 -21.46
CA ILE A 40 10.60 -45.44 -21.28
C ILE A 40 10.87 -46.04 -22.66
N ALA A 41 11.97 -45.57 -23.26
CA ALA A 41 12.78 -46.18 -24.30
C ALA A 41 12.09 -47.16 -25.27
N ALA A 42 11.74 -46.66 -26.46
CA ALA A 42 11.94 -47.40 -27.69
C ALA A 42 13.20 -46.86 -28.39
N ALA A 43 14.36 -47.47 -28.11
CA ALA A 43 15.21 -47.88 -29.24
C ALA A 43 14.42 -49.01 -29.91
N SER A 44 14.10 -49.00 -31.19
CA SER A 44 14.81 -48.47 -32.34
C SER A 44 13.71 -48.20 -33.37
N MET A 45 13.04 -47.05 -33.19
CA MET A 45 13.26 -45.80 -33.91
C MET A 45 12.68 -45.87 -35.33
N LEU A 46 11.40 -45.44 -35.44
CA LEU A 46 10.56 -45.16 -36.63
C LEU A 46 11.12 -45.70 -37.95
N PRO A 47 10.37 -46.49 -38.75
CA PRO A 47 9.69 -45.82 -39.88
C PRO A 47 8.49 -46.56 -40.55
N SER A 48 7.69 -45.79 -41.30
CA SER A 48 6.90 -46.12 -42.52
C SER A 48 6.26 -47.53 -42.64
N ALA A 49 4.96 -47.73 -42.80
CA ALA A 49 3.80 -46.87 -42.93
C ALA A 49 2.57 -47.75 -42.61
N ALA A 50 1.59 -47.21 -41.86
CA ALA A 50 0.36 -47.85 -41.39
C ALA A 50 0.53 -48.91 -40.27
N GLN A 51 -0.44 -48.98 -39.35
CA GLN A 51 -0.73 -50.14 -38.48
C GLN A 51 0.25 -50.35 -37.28
N ALA A 52 -0.24 -50.97 -36.20
CA ALA A 52 0.22 -50.88 -34.80
C ALA A 52 1.50 -51.69 -34.45
N GLN A 53 2.40 -51.17 -33.60
CA GLN A 53 3.74 -51.78 -33.41
C GLN A 53 3.81 -52.84 -32.29
N ASN A 54 4.55 -53.92 -32.55
CA ASN A 54 4.89 -55.02 -31.63
C ASN A 54 6.16 -54.77 -30.82
N VAL A 55 6.25 -55.35 -29.62
CA VAL A 55 7.40 -55.32 -28.69
C VAL A 55 8.06 -56.70 -28.62
N ILE A 56 9.30 -56.80 -29.12
CA ILE A 56 10.16 -57.97 -28.94
C ILE A 56 11.33 -57.59 -28.03
N CYS A 57 11.43 -58.23 -26.86
CA CYS A 57 12.50 -57.96 -25.92
C CYS A 57 13.78 -58.71 -26.31
N LYS A 58 14.85 -57.98 -26.66
CA LYS A 58 16.21 -58.52 -26.88
C LYS A 58 17.08 -58.21 -25.64
N ASN A 59 17.72 -59.21 -25.04
CA ASN A 59 18.70 -59.03 -23.96
C ASN A 59 20.13 -59.27 -24.49
N THR A 60 21.13 -58.55 -23.96
CA THR A 60 22.48 -58.35 -24.52
C THR A 60 23.41 -59.57 -24.49
N ALA A 61 22.96 -60.72 -24.00
CA ALA A 61 23.71 -61.97 -23.95
C ALA A 61 22.82 -63.18 -24.34
N ASN A 62 23.11 -63.80 -25.50
CA ASN A 62 22.58 -65.04 -26.10
C ASN A 62 21.33 -65.02 -27.03
N ALA A 63 21.65 -65.07 -28.35
CA ALA A 63 21.14 -65.80 -29.52
C ALA A 63 19.65 -66.07 -29.87
N ASP A 64 18.68 -66.17 -28.95
CA ASP A 64 17.30 -66.54 -29.34
C ASP A 64 16.30 -65.46 -28.95
N ALA A 65 16.03 -64.53 -29.87
CA ALA A 65 14.98 -63.52 -29.70
C ALA A 65 13.61 -64.12 -30.10
N GLY A 66 12.58 -63.86 -29.31
CA GLY A 66 11.21 -64.33 -29.58
C GLY A 66 10.67 -63.91 -30.96
N THR A 67 9.79 -64.75 -31.53
CA THR A 67 9.23 -64.62 -32.87
C THR A 67 7.80 -64.09 -32.84
N ILE A 68 7.50 -63.09 -33.67
CA ILE A 68 6.14 -62.63 -33.94
C ILE A 68 5.87 -62.85 -35.44
N ALA A 69 4.75 -63.48 -35.78
CA ALA A 69 4.40 -63.81 -37.17
C ALA A 69 4.21 -62.54 -38.04
N ALA A 70 4.56 -62.59 -39.33
CA ALA A 70 4.51 -61.43 -40.24
C ALA A 70 3.07 -60.91 -40.45
N GLY A 71 2.84 -59.60 -40.26
CA GLY A 71 1.55 -58.92 -40.47
C GLY A 71 0.65 -58.78 -39.22
N LYS A 72 1.23 -58.75 -38.01
CA LYS A 72 0.53 -58.63 -36.71
C LYS A 72 0.97 -57.37 -35.97
N ASP A 73 0.13 -56.87 -35.07
CA ASP A 73 0.28 -55.59 -34.36
C ASP A 73 -0.04 -55.70 -32.84
N ARG A 74 0.47 -54.78 -31.98
CA ARG A 74 0.25 -54.68 -30.51
C ARG A 74 0.68 -55.87 -29.63
N ASP A 75 1.63 -56.67 -30.06
CA ASP A 75 2.08 -57.88 -29.35
C ASP A 75 3.29 -57.65 -28.43
N VAL A 76 3.46 -58.45 -27.36
CA VAL A 76 4.65 -58.45 -26.46
C VAL A 76 5.25 -59.85 -26.33
N ALA A 77 6.38 -60.11 -27.01
CA ALA A 77 7.15 -61.35 -26.92
C ALA A 77 8.48 -61.14 -26.19
N CYS A 78 8.68 -61.81 -25.06
CA CYS A 78 9.88 -61.66 -24.22
C CYS A 78 10.34 -63.01 -23.65
N GLY A 79 11.44 -63.55 -24.19
CA GLY A 79 12.05 -64.81 -23.76
C GLY A 79 12.62 -65.61 -24.94
N ASN A 80 13.50 -66.57 -24.66
CA ASN A 80 14.03 -67.49 -25.67
C ASN A 80 12.85 -68.29 -26.28
N ASN A 81 12.70 -68.33 -27.61
CA ASN A 81 11.60 -69.00 -28.31
C ASN A 81 10.17 -68.56 -27.92
N ALA A 82 10.00 -67.38 -27.32
CA ALA A 82 8.66 -66.83 -27.10
C ALA A 82 7.99 -66.55 -28.46
N SER A 83 6.83 -67.14 -28.74
CA SER A 83 6.12 -67.09 -30.02
C SER A 83 4.73 -66.49 -29.89
N ILE A 84 4.40 -65.52 -30.74
CA ILE A 84 3.05 -64.97 -30.87
C ILE A 84 2.51 -65.23 -32.28
N THR A 85 1.31 -65.83 -32.33
CA THR A 85 0.65 -66.27 -33.57
C THR A 85 -0.58 -65.43 -33.95
N GLY A 86 -1.19 -64.71 -33.01
CA GLY A 86 -2.33 -63.80 -33.20
C GLY A 86 -1.96 -62.32 -33.02
N ASP A 87 -2.95 -61.42 -32.93
CA ASP A 87 -2.80 -59.96 -32.73
C ASP A 87 -3.23 -59.57 -31.29
N GLY A 88 -2.52 -58.64 -30.63
CA GLY A 88 -2.83 -58.08 -29.31
C GLY A 88 -2.50 -58.95 -28.09
N SER A 89 -1.45 -59.77 -28.15
CA SER A 89 -1.13 -60.81 -27.15
C SER A 89 0.18 -60.61 -26.39
N VAL A 90 0.30 -61.29 -25.24
CA VAL A 90 1.48 -61.24 -24.35
C VAL A 90 2.04 -62.64 -24.12
N ALA A 91 3.29 -62.87 -24.53
CA ALA A 91 4.07 -64.08 -24.30
C ALA A 91 5.38 -63.73 -23.57
N ILE A 92 5.48 -64.04 -22.27
CA ILE A 92 6.63 -63.69 -21.41
C ILE A 92 7.16 -64.92 -20.67
N GLY A 93 8.38 -65.35 -21.02
CA GLY A 93 9.03 -66.58 -20.55
C GLY A 93 9.69 -67.32 -21.72
N ALA A 94 10.58 -68.27 -21.44
CA ALA A 94 11.14 -69.09 -22.52
C ALA A 94 10.13 -70.16 -23.00
N ASP A 95 10.08 -70.42 -24.32
CA ASP A 95 9.18 -71.35 -25.02
C ASP A 95 7.67 -71.06 -24.82
N THR A 96 7.29 -69.82 -24.55
CA THR A 96 5.88 -69.42 -24.39
C THR A 96 5.17 -69.23 -25.72
N THR A 97 3.89 -69.59 -25.82
CA THR A 97 3.05 -69.35 -27.01
C THR A 97 1.76 -68.61 -26.67
N ALA A 98 1.45 -67.54 -27.40
CA ALA A 98 0.19 -66.79 -27.25
C ALA A 98 -0.50 -66.56 -28.62
N ALA A 99 -1.80 -66.86 -28.72
CA ALA A 99 -2.64 -66.69 -29.92
C ALA A 99 -3.20 -65.25 -30.03
N THR A 100 -4.48 -65.01 -30.29
CA THR A 100 -5.07 -63.64 -30.44
C THR A 100 -5.65 -63.12 -29.11
N ARG A 101 -5.26 -61.92 -28.65
CA ARG A 101 -5.68 -61.29 -27.37
C ARG A 101 -5.52 -62.17 -26.11
N SER A 102 -4.42 -62.91 -26.02
CA SER A 102 -4.17 -63.89 -24.96
C SER A 102 -2.91 -63.56 -24.14
N THR A 103 -2.82 -64.09 -22.91
CA THR A 103 -1.68 -63.89 -22.00
C THR A 103 -1.08 -65.22 -21.55
N ALA A 104 0.17 -65.47 -21.94
CA ALA A 104 0.98 -66.60 -21.49
C ALA A 104 2.23 -66.10 -20.73
N VAL A 105 2.34 -66.41 -19.44
CA VAL A 105 3.46 -65.97 -18.58
C VAL A 105 4.04 -67.12 -17.76
N GLY A 106 5.32 -67.45 -18.00
CA GLY A 106 6.07 -68.55 -17.38
C GLY A 106 6.75 -69.47 -18.39
N TRP A 107 7.77 -70.26 -18.01
CA TRP A 107 8.45 -71.17 -18.96
C TRP A 107 7.47 -72.22 -19.54
N GLN A 108 7.38 -72.34 -20.86
CA GLN A 108 6.42 -73.19 -21.62
C GLN A 108 4.92 -72.89 -21.40
N ALA A 109 4.55 -71.68 -20.96
CA ALA A 109 3.13 -71.32 -20.86
C ALA A 109 2.50 -71.16 -22.25
N SER A 110 1.27 -71.67 -22.45
CA SER A 110 0.55 -71.60 -23.73
C SER A 110 -0.88 -71.10 -23.54
N ALA A 111 -1.25 -70.06 -24.27
CA ALA A 111 -2.58 -69.44 -24.24
C ALA A 111 -3.17 -69.33 -25.67
N ASP A 112 -4.37 -69.87 -25.86
CA ASP A 112 -5.16 -69.75 -27.10
C ASP A 112 -6.01 -68.46 -27.08
N ASP A 113 -6.82 -68.18 -28.11
CA ASP A 113 -7.56 -66.92 -28.26
C ASP A 113 -8.32 -66.51 -26.97
N ASP A 114 -8.21 -65.25 -26.52
CA ASP A 114 -8.88 -64.71 -25.30
C ASP A 114 -8.50 -65.30 -23.93
N SER A 115 -7.48 -66.16 -23.85
CA SER A 115 -7.20 -66.94 -22.63
C SER A 115 -6.02 -66.43 -21.80
N THR A 116 -5.91 -66.90 -20.54
CA THR A 116 -4.80 -66.58 -19.63
C THR A 116 -4.18 -67.83 -19.02
N ALA A 117 -2.89 -68.06 -19.30
CA ALA A 117 -2.07 -69.11 -18.71
C ALA A 117 -0.90 -68.48 -17.93
N ILE A 118 -0.88 -68.67 -16.60
CA ILE A 118 0.17 -68.11 -15.72
C ILE A 118 0.76 -69.22 -14.83
N GLY A 119 2.05 -69.48 -15.00
CA GLY A 119 2.78 -70.55 -14.33
C GLY A 119 3.68 -71.33 -15.27
N ARG A 120 4.61 -72.12 -14.74
CA ARG A 120 5.45 -72.99 -15.57
C ARG A 120 4.59 -74.11 -16.20
N ALA A 121 4.64 -74.25 -17.53
CA ALA A 121 3.88 -75.22 -18.33
C ALA A 121 2.35 -75.16 -18.13
N SER A 122 1.80 -73.99 -17.78
CA SER A 122 0.35 -73.80 -17.74
C SER A 122 -0.22 -73.70 -19.16
N THR A 123 -1.40 -74.27 -19.38
CA THR A 123 -2.05 -74.31 -20.71
C THR A 123 -3.51 -73.89 -20.62
N ALA A 124 -3.87 -72.81 -21.29
CA ALA A 124 -5.26 -72.36 -21.46
C ALA A 124 -5.63 -72.48 -22.94
N ALA A 125 -6.19 -73.63 -23.33
CA ALA A 125 -6.47 -73.99 -24.73
C ALA A 125 -7.92 -73.70 -25.18
N GLY A 126 -8.78 -73.20 -24.29
CA GLY A 126 -10.15 -72.80 -24.61
C GLY A 126 -10.32 -71.28 -24.58
N THR A 127 -11.24 -70.74 -25.38
CA THR A 127 -11.54 -69.30 -25.41
C THR A 127 -12.01 -68.78 -24.03
N ASN A 128 -11.45 -67.68 -23.52
CA ASN A 128 -11.68 -67.12 -22.17
C ASN A 128 -11.34 -68.05 -20.99
N ALA A 129 -10.48 -69.04 -21.17
CA ALA A 129 -10.07 -69.93 -20.08
C ALA A 129 -8.94 -69.34 -19.20
N ILE A 130 -8.92 -69.71 -17.91
CA ILE A 130 -7.90 -69.33 -16.93
C ILE A 130 -7.22 -70.59 -16.37
N ALA A 131 -5.91 -70.70 -16.58
CA ALA A 131 -5.06 -71.72 -15.98
C ALA A 131 -3.96 -71.04 -15.14
N ILE A 132 -4.05 -71.13 -13.81
CA ILE A 132 -3.09 -70.51 -12.88
C ILE A 132 -2.51 -71.56 -11.93
N GLY A 133 -1.21 -71.82 -12.09
CA GLY A 133 -0.46 -72.83 -11.32
C GLY A 133 0.53 -73.60 -12.19
N ASN A 134 1.50 -74.28 -11.56
CA ASN A 134 2.44 -75.14 -12.28
C ASN A 134 1.68 -76.31 -12.92
N GLY A 135 1.67 -76.42 -14.24
CA GLY A 135 0.93 -77.45 -14.97
C GLY A 135 -0.61 -77.38 -14.89
N ALA A 136 -1.19 -76.23 -14.50
CA ALA A 136 -2.65 -76.03 -14.55
C ALA A 136 -3.14 -76.07 -16.01
N SER A 137 -4.27 -76.73 -16.27
CA SER A 137 -4.75 -76.96 -17.64
C SER A 137 -6.26 -76.78 -17.80
N THR A 138 -6.64 -76.05 -18.85
CA THR A 138 -8.03 -75.82 -19.25
C THR A 138 -8.19 -75.90 -20.76
N SER A 139 -9.36 -76.37 -21.22
CA SER A 139 -9.67 -76.57 -22.66
C SER A 139 -11.13 -76.25 -23.04
N GLY A 140 -12.02 -76.06 -22.05
CA GLY A 140 -13.39 -75.60 -22.27
C GLY A 140 -13.50 -74.08 -22.19
N GLN A 141 -14.54 -73.48 -22.80
CA GLN A 141 -14.75 -72.03 -22.74
C GLN A 141 -15.20 -71.56 -21.34
N TYR A 142 -14.70 -70.41 -20.87
CA TYR A 142 -14.98 -69.79 -19.55
C TYR A 142 -14.64 -70.65 -18.32
N THR A 143 -13.54 -71.39 -18.37
CA THR A 143 -13.13 -72.31 -17.30
C THR A 143 -12.02 -71.76 -16.42
N ALA A 144 -11.94 -72.20 -15.15
CA ALA A 144 -10.84 -71.86 -14.26
C ALA A 144 -10.26 -73.08 -13.53
N ALA A 145 -8.98 -73.34 -13.78
CA ALA A 145 -8.17 -74.30 -13.02
C ALA A 145 -7.13 -73.52 -12.20
N ILE A 146 -7.26 -73.56 -10.87
CA ILE A 146 -6.37 -72.83 -9.94
C ILE A 146 -5.79 -73.79 -8.91
N GLY A 147 -4.48 -74.02 -9.02
CA GLY A 147 -3.74 -75.00 -8.24
C GLY A 147 -2.68 -75.73 -9.09
N THR A 148 -1.77 -76.45 -8.46
CA THR A 148 -0.82 -77.28 -9.22
C THR A 148 -1.58 -78.44 -9.86
N SER A 149 -1.43 -78.62 -11.17
CA SER A 149 -2.08 -79.67 -11.97
C SER A 149 -3.61 -79.77 -11.83
N SER A 150 -4.31 -78.67 -11.52
CA SER A 150 -5.77 -78.62 -11.54
C SER A 150 -6.30 -78.62 -12.97
N GLN A 151 -7.52 -79.17 -13.16
CA GLN A 151 -8.14 -79.35 -14.49
C GLN A 151 -9.59 -78.88 -14.51
N ALA A 152 -9.91 -78.03 -15.50
CA ALA A 152 -11.27 -77.59 -15.78
C ALA A 152 -11.53 -77.60 -17.29
N PHE A 153 -12.25 -78.63 -17.77
CA PHE A 153 -12.49 -78.88 -19.20
C PHE A 153 -13.96 -78.72 -19.62
N GLY A 154 -14.90 -78.69 -18.67
CA GLY A 154 -16.32 -78.50 -18.96
C GLY A 154 -16.69 -77.02 -19.08
N PHE A 155 -17.63 -76.63 -19.95
CA PHE A 155 -18.05 -75.23 -20.10
C PHE A 155 -18.46 -74.59 -18.74
N THR A 156 -17.91 -73.42 -18.38
CA THR A 156 -18.09 -72.68 -17.11
C THR A 156 -17.79 -73.44 -15.80
N SER A 157 -16.76 -74.28 -15.79
CA SER A 157 -16.37 -75.09 -14.61
C SER A 157 -15.17 -74.52 -13.83
N VAL A 158 -15.12 -74.82 -12.52
CA VAL A 158 -14.06 -74.39 -11.60
C VAL A 158 -13.48 -75.55 -10.79
N ALA A 159 -12.17 -75.70 -10.87
CA ALA A 159 -11.40 -76.64 -10.05
C ALA A 159 -10.38 -75.86 -9.19
N VAL A 160 -10.54 -75.93 -7.87
CA VAL A 160 -9.62 -75.27 -6.91
C VAL A 160 -9.07 -76.23 -5.89
N GLY A 161 -7.75 -76.33 -5.87
CA GLY A 161 -6.99 -77.31 -5.08
C GLY A 161 -6.00 -78.07 -5.97
N ALA A 162 -4.94 -78.63 -5.39
CA ALA A 162 -4.03 -79.47 -6.17
C ALA A 162 -4.79 -80.71 -6.69
N PHE A 163 -4.64 -81.00 -7.98
CA PHE A 163 -5.28 -82.15 -8.67
C PHE A 163 -6.83 -82.17 -8.63
N SER A 164 -7.50 -81.05 -8.36
CA SER A 164 -8.97 -80.99 -8.45
C SER A 164 -9.46 -81.05 -9.90
N LYS A 165 -10.63 -81.64 -10.12
CA LYS A 165 -11.20 -81.89 -11.46
C LYS A 165 -12.65 -81.45 -11.58
N ALA A 166 -12.90 -80.53 -12.51
CA ALA A 166 -14.23 -80.05 -12.86
C ALA A 166 -14.42 -80.16 -14.39
N ASN A 167 -14.60 -81.38 -14.90
CA ASN A 167 -14.55 -81.65 -16.34
C ASN A 167 -15.92 -81.70 -17.03
N VAL A 168 -17.00 -81.50 -16.28
CA VAL A 168 -18.38 -81.37 -16.78
C VAL A 168 -18.89 -79.93 -16.59
N SER A 169 -19.93 -79.51 -17.33
CA SER A 169 -20.36 -78.10 -17.33
C SER A 169 -20.94 -77.65 -15.99
N THR A 170 -20.68 -76.38 -15.59
CA THR A 170 -21.07 -75.77 -14.29
C THR A 170 -20.67 -76.58 -13.03
N ALA A 171 -19.59 -77.35 -13.11
CA ALA A 171 -19.03 -78.08 -11.98
C ALA A 171 -18.15 -77.21 -11.07
N THR A 172 -18.23 -77.39 -9.75
CA THR A 172 -17.21 -76.88 -8.82
C THR A 172 -16.67 -77.97 -7.91
N ALA A 173 -15.37 -78.23 -8.04
CA ALA A 173 -14.65 -79.15 -7.17
C ALA A 173 -13.68 -78.34 -6.28
N VAL A 174 -13.90 -78.36 -4.96
CA VAL A 174 -13.00 -77.70 -4.00
C VAL A 174 -12.52 -78.65 -2.92
N GLY A 175 -11.19 -78.83 -2.93
CA GLY A 175 -10.45 -79.75 -2.09
C GLY A 175 -9.37 -80.42 -2.93
N SER A 176 -8.26 -80.82 -2.30
CA SER A 176 -7.27 -81.62 -3.02
C SER A 176 -7.91 -82.90 -3.53
N SER A 177 -7.79 -83.19 -4.82
CA SER A 177 -8.37 -84.36 -5.48
C SER A 177 -9.90 -84.48 -5.38
N SER A 178 -10.64 -83.38 -5.19
CA SER A 178 -12.11 -83.37 -5.33
C SER A 178 -12.52 -83.47 -6.80
N GLU A 179 -13.63 -84.15 -7.09
CA GLU A 179 -14.10 -84.40 -8.46
C GLU A 179 -15.62 -84.26 -8.61
N VAL A 180 -16.08 -83.69 -9.72
CA VAL A 180 -17.51 -83.56 -10.04
C VAL A 180 -17.79 -84.25 -11.37
N LEU A 181 -18.70 -85.22 -11.35
CA LEU A 181 -19.01 -86.10 -12.48
C LEU A 181 -20.36 -85.79 -13.14
N ALA A 182 -21.22 -84.99 -12.49
CA ALA A 182 -22.51 -84.54 -13.03
C ALA A 182 -22.65 -83.00 -12.95
N SER A 183 -23.28 -82.40 -13.97
CA SER A 183 -23.37 -80.94 -14.14
C SER A 183 -24.09 -80.24 -12.98
N GLY A 184 -23.58 -79.09 -12.52
CA GLY A 184 -24.13 -78.34 -11.37
C GLY A 184 -23.83 -78.93 -9.98
N GLY A 185 -22.99 -79.97 -9.89
CA GLY A 185 -22.59 -80.58 -8.62
C GLY A 185 -21.46 -79.82 -7.91
N VAL A 186 -21.48 -79.82 -6.58
CA VAL A 186 -20.35 -79.39 -5.74
C VAL A 186 -19.84 -80.54 -4.89
N ALA A 187 -18.59 -80.91 -5.12
CA ALA A 187 -17.86 -81.83 -4.28
C ALA A 187 -17.03 -81.02 -3.27
N LEU A 188 -17.36 -81.11 -1.98
CA LEU A 188 -16.69 -80.33 -0.93
C LEU A 188 -15.89 -81.21 0.01
N GLY A 189 -14.60 -80.92 0.10
CA GLY A 189 -13.62 -81.66 0.89
C GLY A 189 -12.69 -82.51 0.03
N SER A 190 -11.53 -82.87 0.57
CA SER A 190 -10.56 -83.69 -0.16
C SER A 190 -11.17 -85.05 -0.51
N TYR A 191 -10.99 -85.51 -1.75
CA TYR A 191 -11.59 -86.75 -2.31
C TYR A 191 -13.11 -86.81 -2.37
N SER A 192 -13.82 -85.70 -2.16
CA SER A 192 -15.27 -85.68 -2.34
C SER A 192 -15.63 -85.84 -3.81
N VAL A 193 -16.73 -86.56 -4.09
CA VAL A 193 -17.24 -86.78 -5.45
C VAL A 193 -18.73 -86.47 -5.51
N ALA A 194 -19.11 -85.56 -6.41
CA ALA A 194 -20.51 -85.24 -6.71
C ALA A 194 -20.91 -85.91 -8.04
N ASP A 195 -21.64 -87.02 -7.95
CA ASP A 195 -22.06 -87.87 -9.08
C ASP A 195 -23.52 -87.62 -9.52
N ARG A 196 -24.20 -86.66 -8.89
CA ARG A 196 -25.56 -86.21 -9.22
C ARG A 196 -25.67 -84.69 -9.33
N ALA A 197 -26.44 -84.23 -10.30
CA ALA A 197 -26.64 -82.81 -10.59
C ALA A 197 -27.33 -82.06 -9.42
N ASN A 198 -26.93 -80.81 -9.16
CA ASN A 198 -27.44 -79.90 -8.11
C ASN A 198 -27.37 -80.46 -6.67
N THR A 199 -26.30 -81.19 -6.36
CA THR A 199 -26.06 -81.73 -5.01
C THR A 199 -24.76 -81.19 -4.42
N VAL A 200 -24.73 -81.06 -3.08
CA VAL A 200 -23.47 -80.94 -2.33
C VAL A 200 -23.12 -82.32 -1.81
N SER A 201 -22.08 -82.90 -2.38
CA SER A 201 -21.48 -84.10 -1.83
C SER A 201 -20.38 -83.69 -0.85
N VAL A 202 -20.56 -84.05 0.41
CA VAL A 202 -19.52 -83.94 1.43
C VAL A 202 -18.69 -85.22 1.53
N GLY A 203 -18.71 -86.12 0.54
CA GLY A 203 -18.00 -87.40 0.58
C GLY A 203 -18.11 -88.20 -0.71
N THR A 204 -18.07 -89.53 -0.62
CA THR A 204 -18.36 -90.46 -1.72
C THR A 204 -19.22 -91.61 -1.22
N ALA A 205 -19.74 -92.45 -2.12
CA ALA A 205 -20.48 -93.65 -1.73
C ALA A 205 -19.65 -94.68 -0.93
N ALA A 206 -18.31 -94.59 -0.93
CA ALA A 206 -17.42 -95.45 -0.15
C ALA A 206 -16.87 -94.77 1.12
N SER A 207 -17.00 -93.45 1.21
CA SER A 207 -16.51 -92.63 2.33
C SER A 207 -17.48 -91.48 2.55
N GLN A 208 -18.64 -91.79 3.11
CA GLN A 208 -19.61 -90.81 3.53
C GLN A 208 -19.08 -90.07 4.75
N ARG A 209 -19.24 -88.76 4.77
CA ARG A 209 -18.96 -87.98 5.97
C ARG A 209 -20.23 -87.91 6.78
N GLN A 210 -20.16 -88.39 8.01
CA GLN A 210 -21.22 -88.17 8.96
C GLN A 210 -21.34 -86.66 9.19
N ILE A 211 -22.58 -86.19 9.15
CA ILE A 211 -22.91 -84.90 9.70
C ILE A 211 -23.23 -85.20 11.16
N VAL A 212 -22.19 -85.25 11.98
CA VAL A 212 -22.33 -85.49 13.42
C VAL A 212 -22.73 -84.21 14.14
N ASN A 213 -23.30 -84.37 15.34
CA ASN A 213 -23.83 -83.30 16.18
C ASN A 213 -25.08 -82.61 15.61
N VAL A 214 -25.91 -83.40 14.93
CA VAL A 214 -27.25 -82.97 14.49
C VAL A 214 -28.26 -83.27 15.60
N ALA A 215 -28.68 -82.22 16.30
CA ALA A 215 -29.75 -82.29 17.28
C ALA A 215 -31.10 -82.64 16.61
N ALA A 216 -32.09 -83.07 17.40
CA ALA A 216 -33.39 -83.47 16.85
C ALA A 216 -34.02 -82.28 16.12
N GLY A 217 -34.32 -82.49 14.84
CA GLY A 217 -34.86 -81.49 13.93
C GLY A 217 -36.24 -81.07 14.35
N THR A 218 -36.35 -79.94 15.01
CA THR A 218 -37.65 -79.42 15.47
C THR A 218 -38.44 -78.77 14.33
N GLN A 219 -37.80 -78.55 13.18
CA GLN A 219 -38.37 -77.90 11.99
C GLN A 219 -38.31 -78.79 10.74
N SER A 220 -39.16 -78.53 9.74
CA SER A 220 -39.39 -79.39 8.56
C SER A 220 -38.23 -79.48 7.56
N SER A 221 -37.19 -78.67 7.73
CA SER A 221 -35.97 -78.65 6.90
C SER A 221 -34.70 -78.82 7.73
N ASP A 222 -34.84 -79.05 9.04
CA ASP A 222 -33.74 -79.58 9.83
C ASP A 222 -33.42 -80.98 9.32
N ALA A 223 -32.13 -81.31 9.33
CA ALA A 223 -31.73 -82.70 9.19
C ALA A 223 -32.33 -83.49 10.36
N VAL A 224 -33.30 -84.34 10.04
CA VAL A 224 -33.94 -85.21 11.01
C VAL A 224 -32.88 -86.12 11.62
N ASN A 225 -32.83 -86.17 12.96
CA ASN A 225 -31.94 -87.12 13.62
C ASN A 225 -32.66 -88.44 13.88
N LYS A 226 -31.90 -89.51 14.14
CA LYS A 226 -32.45 -90.86 14.24
C LYS A 226 -33.56 -90.99 15.31
N GLY A 227 -33.51 -90.20 16.38
CA GLY A 227 -34.50 -90.26 17.47
C GLY A 227 -35.92 -89.86 17.06
N GLN A 228 -36.09 -89.14 15.95
CA GLN A 228 -37.41 -88.67 15.49
C GLN A 228 -38.06 -89.60 14.48
N LEU A 229 -37.29 -90.38 13.72
CA LEU A 229 -37.80 -91.29 12.69
C LEU A 229 -38.42 -92.55 13.30
N ASP A 230 -37.84 -93.07 14.38
CA ASP A 230 -38.32 -94.28 15.06
C ASP A 230 -39.72 -94.09 15.69
N ALA A 231 -40.19 -92.85 15.86
CA ALA A 231 -41.50 -92.52 16.43
C ALA A 231 -42.65 -92.49 15.39
N ALA A 232 -42.36 -92.54 14.08
CA ALA A 232 -43.34 -92.24 13.02
C ALA A 232 -43.99 -93.47 12.32
N THR A 233 -43.52 -94.70 12.53
CA THR A 233 -43.86 -95.88 11.69
C THR A 233 -44.79 -96.94 12.31
N ALA A 234 -45.60 -96.62 13.33
CA ALA A 234 -46.34 -97.62 14.12
C ALA A 234 -47.88 -97.70 13.92
N ASP A 235 -48.47 -97.16 12.83
CA ASP A 235 -49.93 -97.28 12.57
C ASP A 235 -50.24 -97.75 11.13
N GLU A 236 -51.02 -98.83 11.02
CA GLU A 236 -51.24 -99.66 9.83
C GLU A 236 -52.69 -99.53 9.31
N ARG A 237 -52.86 -99.37 7.98
CA ARG A 237 -53.82 -100.07 7.06
C ARG A 237 -54.44 -99.19 5.96
N LEU A 238 -53.73 -99.06 4.84
CA LEU A 238 -54.30 -99.12 3.49
C LEU A 238 -53.32 -99.83 2.55
N SER A 239 -53.37 -101.16 2.53
CA SER A 239 -53.47 -101.96 1.29
C SER A 239 -53.23 -103.43 1.60
N ALA A 240 -54.26 -104.24 1.38
CA ALA A 240 -54.06 -105.65 1.12
C ALA A 240 -53.32 -105.77 -0.22
N PHE A 241 -52.01 -106.00 -0.18
CA PHE A 241 -51.26 -106.58 -1.29
C PHE A 241 -51.55 -108.09 -1.36
N ALA A 242 -52.77 -108.45 -1.78
CA ALA A 242 -53.19 -109.74 -2.37
C ALA A 242 -54.69 -109.94 -2.08
N GLY A 243 -55.63 -109.84 -3.02
CA GLY A 243 -55.47 -109.87 -4.46
C GLY A 243 -55.09 -111.26 -4.96
N ASN A 244 -55.98 -112.25 -4.76
CA ASN A 244 -56.27 -113.43 -5.60
C ASN A 244 -57.10 -114.39 -4.72
N ILE A 245 -58.37 -114.71 -5.00
CA ILE A 245 -58.87 -115.37 -6.20
C ILE A 245 -60.34 -115.00 -6.45
N ASN A 246 -60.65 -114.80 -7.73
CA ASN A 246 -61.95 -114.65 -8.37
C ASN A 246 -63.16 -115.38 -7.76
N GLY A 247 -64.31 -114.74 -7.94
CA GLY A 247 -65.58 -115.42 -8.14
C GLY A 247 -66.77 -114.48 -8.32
N ASP A 248 -66.95 -113.89 -9.51
CA ASP A 248 -68.32 -113.81 -10.04
C ASP A 248 -68.36 -114.01 -11.56
N ARG A 249 -69.39 -114.73 -12.01
CA ARG A 249 -69.45 -115.38 -13.32
C ARG A 249 -69.56 -114.37 -14.47
N GLY A 250 -68.61 -114.43 -15.39
CA GLY A 250 -68.85 -114.22 -16.84
C GLY A 250 -68.49 -112.87 -17.46
N VAL A 251 -67.52 -112.12 -16.95
CA VAL A 251 -67.15 -110.79 -17.50
C VAL A 251 -65.63 -110.70 -17.72
N SER A 252 -65.21 -110.39 -18.95
CA SER A 252 -63.81 -110.45 -19.42
C SER A 252 -63.01 -109.22 -18.98
N ALA A 253 -61.96 -109.43 -18.18
CA ALA A 253 -60.88 -108.46 -18.03
C ALA A 253 -59.87 -108.71 -19.15
N ILE A 254 -59.62 -107.69 -19.98
CA ILE A 254 -58.79 -107.79 -21.19
C ILE A 254 -57.41 -107.22 -20.87
N ALA A 255 -56.40 -108.08 -20.78
CA ALA A 255 -55.00 -107.70 -20.59
C ALA A 255 -54.19 -108.12 -21.83
N THR A 256 -54.16 -107.27 -22.86
CA THR A 256 -53.51 -107.57 -24.16
C THR A 256 -52.26 -106.73 -24.42
N GLY A 257 -52.01 -105.68 -23.63
CA GLY A 257 -50.77 -104.92 -23.66
C GLY A 257 -49.58 -105.71 -23.11
N LEU A 258 -48.36 -105.36 -23.54
CA LEU A 258 -47.13 -105.97 -23.04
C LEU A 258 -47.05 -105.78 -21.51
N GLU A 259 -46.90 -106.89 -20.77
CA GLU A 259 -46.86 -106.93 -19.29
C GLU A 259 -48.09 -106.31 -18.59
N SER A 260 -49.28 -106.38 -19.20
CA SER A 260 -50.49 -105.75 -18.65
C SER A 260 -51.26 -106.59 -17.63
N ILE A 261 -51.92 -105.91 -16.69
CA ILE A 261 -52.74 -106.49 -15.63
C ILE A 261 -54.11 -105.80 -15.66
N ALA A 262 -55.18 -106.56 -15.90
CA ALA A 262 -56.57 -106.08 -15.84
C ALA A 262 -57.33 -106.84 -14.75
N ILE A 263 -57.88 -106.14 -13.77
CA ILE A 263 -58.58 -106.71 -12.61
C ILE A 263 -59.89 -105.94 -12.37
N GLY A 264 -61.03 -106.62 -12.48
CA GLY A 264 -62.38 -106.05 -12.37
C GLY A 264 -63.20 -106.28 -13.63
N GLY A 265 -64.53 -106.40 -13.51
CA GLY A 265 -65.42 -106.65 -14.65
C GLY A 265 -65.30 -105.56 -15.73
N ASP A 266 -65.10 -105.97 -16.99
CA ASP A 266 -64.88 -105.10 -18.16
C ASP A 266 -63.65 -104.18 -18.06
N SER A 267 -62.66 -104.51 -17.21
CA SER A 267 -61.38 -103.79 -17.21
C SER A 267 -60.58 -104.10 -18.47
N ASN A 268 -59.91 -103.09 -19.04
CA ASN A 268 -59.23 -103.21 -20.33
C ASN A 268 -57.85 -102.53 -20.30
N ALA A 269 -56.78 -103.33 -20.38
CA ALA A 269 -55.39 -102.89 -20.36
C ALA A 269 -54.66 -103.23 -21.67
N THR A 270 -54.91 -102.42 -22.70
CA THR A 270 -54.37 -102.59 -24.06
C THR A 270 -53.04 -101.87 -24.30
N GLY A 271 -52.75 -100.79 -23.57
CA GLY A 271 -51.49 -100.05 -23.72
C GLY A 271 -50.27 -100.70 -23.04
N GLY A 272 -50.47 -101.71 -22.19
CA GLY A 272 -49.42 -102.17 -21.28
C GLY A 272 -49.47 -101.37 -19.98
N GLY A 273 -49.46 -102.03 -18.84
CA GLY A 273 -49.69 -101.43 -17.51
C GLY A 273 -50.91 -102.00 -16.77
N LEU A 274 -51.46 -101.23 -15.81
CA LEU A 274 -52.39 -101.74 -14.79
C LEU A 274 -53.78 -101.09 -14.89
N ALA A 275 -54.83 -101.87 -15.16
CA ALA A 275 -56.24 -101.44 -15.08
C ALA A 275 -56.95 -102.17 -13.91
N LEU A 276 -57.26 -101.45 -12.84
CA LEU A 276 -57.79 -102.02 -11.59
C LEU A 276 -59.13 -101.34 -11.21
N GLY A 277 -60.24 -102.04 -11.41
CA GLY A 277 -61.61 -101.57 -11.14
C GLY A 277 -62.57 -101.90 -12.29
N ARG A 278 -63.88 -101.94 -12.02
CA ARG A 278 -64.89 -102.21 -13.06
C ARG A 278 -64.84 -101.13 -14.16
N ARG A 279 -64.72 -101.51 -15.43
CA ARG A 279 -64.53 -100.62 -16.59
C ARG A 279 -63.30 -99.69 -16.52
N ALA A 280 -62.32 -99.99 -15.67
CA ALA A 280 -61.04 -99.28 -15.70
C ALA A 280 -60.33 -99.55 -17.03
N THR A 281 -59.86 -98.50 -17.70
CA THR A 281 -59.29 -98.62 -19.07
C THR A 281 -57.91 -97.97 -19.14
N THR A 282 -56.89 -98.73 -19.56
CA THR A 282 -55.56 -98.21 -19.90
C THR A 282 -55.30 -98.42 -21.39
N ILE A 283 -55.30 -97.32 -22.14
CA ILE A 283 -55.06 -97.31 -23.60
C ILE A 283 -53.63 -96.84 -23.91
N GLY A 284 -53.09 -95.90 -23.13
CA GLY A 284 -51.74 -95.38 -23.33
C GLY A 284 -50.65 -96.37 -22.91
N ASN A 285 -49.51 -96.33 -23.58
CA ASN A 285 -48.40 -97.25 -23.33
C ASN A 285 -47.83 -97.09 -21.91
N PHE A 286 -47.72 -98.17 -21.13
CA PHE A 286 -47.33 -98.17 -19.70
C PHE A 286 -48.28 -97.36 -18.78
N GLY A 287 -49.55 -97.23 -19.14
CA GLY A 287 -50.55 -96.48 -18.36
C GLY A 287 -51.10 -97.25 -17.15
N THR A 288 -51.51 -96.54 -16.10
CA THR A 288 -52.11 -97.13 -14.89
C THR A 288 -53.45 -96.47 -14.57
N ALA A 289 -54.55 -97.22 -14.53
CA ALA A 289 -55.88 -96.73 -14.17
C ALA A 289 -56.41 -97.52 -12.97
N ILE A 290 -56.65 -96.84 -11.85
CA ILE A 290 -57.06 -97.45 -10.57
C ILE A 290 -58.36 -96.78 -10.10
N GLY A 291 -59.45 -97.54 -10.05
CA GLY A 291 -60.79 -97.10 -9.69
C GLY A 291 -61.82 -97.41 -10.77
N GLN A 292 -63.08 -97.56 -10.37
CA GLN A 292 -64.20 -97.80 -11.29
C GLN A 292 -64.31 -96.64 -12.30
N ASP A 293 -64.39 -96.92 -13.61
CA ASP A 293 -64.39 -95.93 -14.72
C ASP A 293 -63.14 -95.05 -14.86
N SER A 294 -62.05 -95.38 -14.16
CA SER A 294 -60.79 -94.65 -14.37
C SER A 294 -60.24 -94.95 -15.76
N GLN A 295 -59.72 -93.91 -16.43
CA GLN A 295 -59.22 -93.98 -17.80
C GLN A 295 -57.83 -93.34 -17.89
N SER A 296 -56.80 -94.15 -18.15
CA SER A 296 -55.47 -93.68 -18.52
C SER A 296 -55.30 -93.81 -20.03
N THR A 297 -55.60 -92.75 -20.75
CA THR A 297 -55.58 -92.74 -22.22
C THR A 297 -54.24 -92.28 -22.80
N ALA A 298 -53.37 -91.64 -22.00
CA ALA A 298 -52.04 -91.20 -22.42
C ALA A 298 -50.90 -92.12 -21.93
N ASN A 299 -49.78 -92.11 -22.66
CA ASN A 299 -48.61 -92.93 -22.36
C ASN A 299 -47.99 -92.57 -20.99
N ASN A 300 -47.63 -93.59 -20.21
CA ASN A 300 -47.00 -93.50 -18.89
C ASN A 300 -47.76 -92.57 -17.92
N ALA A 301 -49.08 -92.47 -18.09
CA ALA A 301 -49.96 -91.69 -17.25
C ALA A 301 -50.63 -92.58 -16.18
N ILE A 302 -51.07 -91.96 -15.10
CA ILE A 302 -51.71 -92.65 -13.97
C ILE A 302 -53.04 -91.94 -13.67
N ALA A 303 -54.16 -92.63 -13.85
CA ALA A 303 -55.49 -92.18 -13.44
C ALA A 303 -55.87 -92.85 -12.11
N LEU A 304 -55.84 -92.09 -11.01
CA LEU A 304 -55.99 -92.61 -9.65
C LEU A 304 -57.28 -92.10 -8.98
N GLY A 305 -58.24 -93.01 -8.79
CA GLY A 305 -59.56 -92.77 -8.21
C GLY A 305 -60.70 -93.03 -9.21
N ALA A 306 -61.90 -93.35 -8.73
CA ALA A 306 -63.06 -93.64 -9.59
C ALA A 306 -63.38 -92.46 -10.54
N SER A 307 -63.67 -92.77 -11.81
CA SER A 307 -63.93 -91.82 -12.90
C SER A 307 -62.81 -90.82 -13.20
N SER A 308 -61.57 -91.07 -12.72
CA SER A 308 -60.44 -90.19 -13.04
C SER A 308 -60.00 -90.37 -14.49
N LEU A 309 -59.64 -89.27 -15.15
CA LEU A 309 -59.16 -89.26 -16.54
C LEU A 309 -57.73 -88.74 -16.57
N ALA A 310 -56.79 -89.57 -17.01
CA ALA A 310 -55.41 -89.19 -17.29
C ALA A 310 -55.18 -89.22 -18.80
N ASP A 311 -55.45 -88.08 -19.44
CA ASP A 311 -55.38 -87.86 -20.88
C ASP A 311 -54.08 -87.16 -21.34
N ARG A 312 -53.11 -86.99 -20.43
CA ARG A 312 -51.80 -86.37 -20.70
C ARG A 312 -50.62 -87.28 -20.34
N VAL A 313 -49.63 -87.34 -21.22
CA VAL A 313 -48.43 -88.20 -21.09
C VAL A 313 -47.65 -87.85 -19.82
N ASN A 314 -47.13 -88.85 -19.10
CA ASN A 314 -46.32 -88.69 -17.87
C ASN A 314 -47.02 -87.92 -16.73
N THR A 315 -48.34 -88.00 -16.61
CA THR A 315 -49.07 -87.30 -15.55
C THR A 315 -49.71 -88.25 -14.55
N LEU A 316 -49.86 -87.79 -13.31
CA LEU A 316 -50.73 -88.40 -12.31
C LEU A 316 -52.00 -87.54 -12.21
N SER A 317 -53.12 -88.05 -12.73
CA SER A 317 -54.43 -87.47 -12.55
C SER A 317 -55.15 -88.15 -11.39
N ILE A 318 -55.73 -87.38 -10.48
CA ILE A 318 -56.50 -87.88 -9.32
C ILE A 318 -58.00 -87.60 -9.43
N GLY A 319 -58.47 -87.19 -10.61
CA GLY A 319 -59.86 -86.85 -10.88
C GLY A 319 -60.14 -86.59 -12.35
N SER A 320 -61.30 -86.05 -12.65
CA SER A 320 -61.65 -85.49 -13.97
C SER A 320 -62.06 -84.04 -13.79
N VAL A 321 -62.10 -83.26 -14.87
CA VAL A 321 -62.59 -81.87 -14.81
C VAL A 321 -63.99 -81.83 -14.19
N GLY A 322 -64.17 -81.03 -13.12
CA GLY A 322 -65.42 -80.95 -12.35
C GLY A 322 -65.62 -82.03 -11.28
N SER A 323 -64.61 -82.88 -11.05
CA SER A 323 -64.55 -83.86 -9.97
C SER A 323 -63.08 -84.06 -9.53
N GLU A 324 -62.37 -82.95 -9.33
CA GLU A 324 -60.99 -82.92 -8.85
C GLU A 324 -60.92 -83.34 -7.38
N ARG A 325 -59.89 -84.09 -7.01
CA ARG A 325 -59.66 -84.53 -5.63
C ARG A 325 -58.54 -83.72 -5.00
N GLN A 326 -58.66 -83.47 -3.69
CA GLN A 326 -57.59 -82.86 -2.92
C GLN A 326 -56.56 -83.91 -2.53
N ILE A 327 -55.27 -83.54 -2.61
CA ILE A 327 -54.19 -84.32 -2.01
C ILE A 327 -54.00 -83.81 -0.59
N VAL A 328 -54.51 -84.55 0.38
CA VAL A 328 -54.38 -84.22 1.81
C VAL A 328 -53.10 -84.85 2.39
N ASN A 329 -52.57 -84.26 3.46
CA ASN A 329 -51.35 -84.71 4.14
C ASN A 329 -50.05 -84.65 3.29
N VAL A 330 -49.95 -83.69 2.37
CA VAL A 330 -48.71 -83.44 1.62
C VAL A 330 -47.69 -82.78 2.55
N ALA A 331 -46.56 -83.46 2.80
CA ALA A 331 -45.43 -82.90 3.51
C ALA A 331 -44.84 -81.69 2.74
N ALA A 332 -44.09 -80.84 3.43
CA ALA A 332 -43.45 -79.71 2.76
C ALA A 332 -42.44 -80.24 1.73
N GLY A 333 -42.56 -79.83 0.47
CA GLY A 333 -41.62 -80.22 -0.59
C GLY A 333 -40.20 -79.76 -0.27
N THR A 334 -39.24 -80.67 -0.35
CA THR A 334 -37.82 -80.41 -0.03
C THR A 334 -36.93 -80.39 -1.27
N ALA A 335 -37.39 -81.00 -2.37
CA ALA A 335 -36.79 -80.96 -3.69
C ALA A 335 -37.67 -80.18 -4.69
N ALA A 336 -37.08 -79.69 -5.78
CA ALA A 336 -37.78 -78.84 -6.76
C ALA A 336 -38.92 -79.55 -7.53
N THR A 337 -38.96 -80.88 -7.51
CA THR A 337 -40.01 -81.70 -8.13
C THR A 337 -41.08 -82.15 -7.14
N ASP A 338 -40.97 -81.77 -5.87
CA ASP A 338 -41.95 -82.10 -4.84
C ASP A 338 -43.17 -81.17 -4.96
N ALA A 339 -44.35 -81.66 -4.58
CA ALA A 339 -45.55 -80.83 -4.51
C ALA A 339 -45.48 -79.88 -3.30
N VAL A 340 -45.77 -78.60 -3.52
CA VAL A 340 -45.79 -77.58 -2.46
C VAL A 340 -47.07 -77.72 -1.64
N ASN A 341 -46.95 -77.72 -0.30
CA ASN A 341 -48.11 -77.73 0.59
C ASN A 341 -48.53 -76.31 1.02
N LYS A 342 -49.74 -76.18 1.59
CA LYS A 342 -50.27 -74.86 2.02
C LYS A 342 -49.37 -74.17 3.05
N ALA A 343 -48.70 -74.92 3.94
CA ALA A 343 -47.81 -74.35 4.94
C ALA A 343 -46.56 -73.68 4.34
N GLN A 344 -46.00 -74.23 3.26
CA GLN A 344 -44.90 -73.59 2.54
C GLN A 344 -45.35 -72.32 1.81
N LEU A 345 -46.57 -72.32 1.25
CA LEU A 345 -47.16 -71.12 0.63
C LEU A 345 -47.46 -70.03 1.67
N ASP A 346 -47.98 -70.42 2.84
CA ASP A 346 -48.21 -69.51 3.96
C ASP A 346 -46.87 -68.98 4.54
N ALA A 347 -45.80 -69.79 4.57
CA ALA A 347 -44.46 -69.35 4.99
C ALA A 347 -43.86 -68.31 4.02
N VAL A 348 -44.07 -68.47 2.72
CA VAL A 348 -43.72 -67.45 1.71
C VAL A 348 -44.52 -66.17 1.97
N ALA A 349 -45.82 -66.25 2.27
CA ALA A 349 -46.65 -65.11 2.62
C ALA A 349 -46.19 -64.41 3.93
N ALA A 350 -45.69 -65.16 4.91
CA ALA A 350 -45.11 -64.62 6.15
C ALA A 350 -43.76 -63.91 5.93
N SER A 351 -42.90 -64.44 5.05
CA SER A 351 -41.62 -63.81 4.69
C SER A 351 -41.79 -62.45 4.00
N ALA A 352 -42.86 -62.29 3.20
CA ALA A 352 -43.23 -61.01 2.59
C ALA A 352 -43.81 -60.01 3.62
N GLY A 353 -44.36 -60.49 4.73
CA GLY A 353 -44.87 -59.67 5.84
C GLY A 353 -43.77 -59.02 6.70
N ALA A 354 -42.59 -59.64 6.79
CA ALA A 354 -41.43 -59.11 7.53
C ALA A 354 -40.85 -57.81 6.91
N VAL A 355 -41.22 -57.48 5.68
CA VAL A 355 -40.83 -56.22 5.01
C VAL A 355 -41.73 -55.04 5.45
N LYS A 356 -42.84 -55.28 6.17
CA LYS A 356 -43.89 -54.26 6.36
C LYS A 356 -44.24 -53.83 7.79
N SER A 357 -43.53 -54.25 8.84
CA SER A 357 -43.82 -53.72 10.19
C SER A 357 -42.62 -53.79 11.16
N GLY A 358 -41.97 -52.64 11.39
CA GLY A 358 -41.11 -52.40 12.56
C GLY A 358 -39.83 -51.60 12.27
N THR A 359 -39.87 -50.28 12.49
CA THR A 359 -38.75 -49.31 12.65
C THR A 359 -37.61 -49.34 11.60
N GLY A 360 -37.47 -48.27 10.82
CA GLY A 360 -36.58 -48.15 9.65
C GLY A 360 -35.07 -48.25 9.89
N ALA A 361 -34.57 -49.39 10.37
CA ALA A 361 -33.17 -49.77 10.37
C ALA A 361 -32.91 -50.69 9.15
N ASN A 362 -32.29 -50.15 8.11
CA ASN A 362 -31.79 -50.92 6.97
C ASN A 362 -30.39 -51.47 7.32
N SER A 363 -30.28 -52.30 8.36
CA SER A 363 -29.03 -52.96 8.73
C SER A 363 -28.89 -54.28 7.96
N VAL A 364 -27.95 -54.36 7.03
CA VAL A 364 -27.47 -55.65 6.53
C VAL A 364 -26.52 -56.20 7.60
N GLN A 365 -27.03 -57.13 8.42
CA GLN A 365 -26.38 -57.59 9.65
C GLN A 365 -25.09 -58.40 9.40
N THR A 366 -23.98 -57.91 9.96
CA THR A 366 -22.91 -58.72 10.54
C THR A 366 -22.51 -58.14 11.91
N ALA A 367 -21.92 -58.95 12.79
CA ALA A 367 -21.81 -58.69 14.23
C ALA A 367 -21.18 -57.33 14.64
N SER A 368 -21.80 -56.67 15.63
CA SER A 368 -21.35 -55.45 16.33
C SER A 368 -21.74 -54.08 15.73
N SER A 369 -22.73 -54.01 14.84
CA SER A 369 -23.31 -52.74 14.36
C SER A 369 -24.49 -52.26 15.23
N THR A 370 -24.45 -51.05 15.78
CA THR A 370 -25.51 -50.40 16.59
C THR A 370 -26.23 -49.33 15.78
N ALA A 371 -27.48 -49.55 15.37
CA ALA A 371 -28.31 -48.58 14.65
C ALA A 371 -29.59 -48.27 15.45
N THR A 372 -29.55 -47.28 16.34
CA THR A 372 -30.67 -46.98 17.27
C THR A 372 -31.46 -45.72 16.93
N GLY A 373 -30.95 -44.85 16.05
CA GLY A 373 -31.64 -43.64 15.63
C GLY A 373 -32.77 -43.92 14.64
N ILE A 374 -33.81 -43.07 14.63
CA ILE A 374 -34.91 -43.17 13.67
C ILE A 374 -34.38 -42.93 12.25
N GLY A 375 -34.47 -43.92 11.36
CA GLY A 375 -33.96 -43.82 9.98
C GLY A 375 -32.44 -43.93 9.85
N ALA A 376 -31.75 -44.43 10.87
CA ALA A 376 -30.30 -44.61 10.84
C ALA A 376 -29.86 -45.75 9.89
N VAL A 377 -28.72 -45.58 9.24
CA VAL A 377 -28.08 -46.55 8.34
C VAL A 377 -26.74 -46.96 8.95
N ALA A 378 -26.57 -48.24 9.29
CA ALA A 378 -25.30 -48.81 9.72
C ALA A 378 -24.95 -49.99 8.81
N LEU A 379 -23.85 -49.88 8.05
CA LEU A 379 -23.44 -50.88 7.07
C LEU A 379 -21.96 -51.25 7.24
N GLY A 380 -21.69 -52.51 7.56
CA GLY A 380 -20.33 -53.04 7.84
C GLY A 380 -20.11 -53.41 9.31
N GLN A 381 -18.89 -53.82 9.67
CA GLN A 381 -18.57 -54.30 11.02
C GLN A 381 -18.32 -53.11 11.98
N GLY A 382 -18.70 -53.28 13.26
CA GLY A 382 -18.39 -52.33 14.33
C GLY A 382 -19.00 -50.92 14.19
N GLN A 383 -20.02 -50.73 13.34
CA GLN A 383 -20.63 -49.41 13.12
C GLN A 383 -21.48 -48.95 14.32
N THR A 384 -21.49 -47.66 14.64
CA THR A 384 -22.34 -47.07 15.69
C THR A 384 -23.10 -45.87 15.13
N ALA A 385 -24.33 -46.06 14.67
CA ALA A 385 -25.23 -45.01 14.15
C ALA A 385 -26.41 -44.76 15.13
N THR A 386 -26.23 -43.91 16.14
CA THR A 386 -27.23 -43.71 17.20
C THR A 386 -28.11 -42.47 17.02
N GLY A 387 -27.70 -41.50 16.21
CA GLY A 387 -28.47 -40.28 15.93
C GLY A 387 -29.60 -40.50 14.93
N ASN A 388 -30.67 -39.70 14.99
CA ASN A 388 -31.79 -39.80 14.05
C ASN A 388 -31.32 -39.46 12.62
N GLY A 389 -31.55 -40.35 11.65
CA GLY A 389 -31.07 -40.19 10.27
C GLY A 389 -29.55 -40.32 10.09
N ALA A 390 -28.81 -40.81 11.10
CA ALA A 390 -27.36 -40.97 11.01
C ALA A 390 -26.94 -42.10 10.06
N VAL A 391 -25.80 -41.96 9.39
CA VAL A 391 -25.27 -42.91 8.41
C VAL A 391 -23.84 -43.30 8.80
N ALA A 392 -23.58 -44.57 9.09
CA ALA A 392 -22.25 -45.13 9.37
C ALA A 392 -21.95 -46.28 8.40
N ILE A 393 -20.94 -46.14 7.53
CA ILE A 393 -20.65 -47.13 6.47
C ILE A 393 -19.15 -47.45 6.41
N GLY A 394 -18.77 -48.73 6.61
CA GLY A 394 -17.39 -49.24 6.49
C GLY A 394 -16.95 -50.11 7.68
N ASP A 395 -15.76 -49.88 8.26
CA ASP A 395 -15.24 -50.71 9.39
C ASP A 395 -14.15 -50.01 10.24
N PRO A 396 -14.37 -49.75 11.55
CA PRO A 396 -15.61 -49.37 12.24
C PRO A 396 -15.83 -47.85 12.19
N ASN A 397 -17.07 -47.33 12.08
CA ASN A 397 -17.33 -45.88 12.22
C ASN A 397 -18.39 -45.58 13.29
N THR A 398 -18.32 -44.39 13.87
CA THR A 398 -19.25 -43.88 14.90
C THR A 398 -19.92 -42.60 14.41
N ALA A 399 -21.24 -42.62 14.21
CA ALA A 399 -22.09 -41.47 13.88
C ALA A 399 -23.20 -41.31 14.95
N THR A 400 -22.98 -40.47 15.97
CA THR A 400 -23.93 -40.32 17.08
C THR A 400 -24.85 -39.10 16.97
N GLY A 401 -24.48 -38.09 16.18
CA GLY A 401 -25.29 -36.88 15.98
C GLY A 401 -26.49 -37.10 15.04
N ASN A 402 -27.54 -36.30 15.20
CA ASN A 402 -28.72 -36.35 14.31
C ASN A 402 -28.33 -35.96 12.89
N GLY A 403 -28.59 -36.80 11.90
CA GLY A 403 -28.21 -36.60 10.50
C GLY A 403 -26.71 -36.69 10.22
N ALA A 404 -25.91 -37.20 11.18
CA ALA A 404 -24.46 -37.33 11.02
C ALA A 404 -24.09 -38.42 10.01
N VAL A 405 -23.00 -38.25 9.27
CA VAL A 405 -22.52 -39.18 8.23
C VAL A 405 -21.07 -39.54 8.48
N ALA A 406 -20.76 -40.81 8.76
CA ALA A 406 -19.42 -41.34 8.90
C ALA A 406 -19.17 -42.46 7.87
N ILE A 407 -18.21 -42.30 6.96
CA ILE A 407 -17.97 -43.27 5.87
C ILE A 407 -16.46 -43.55 5.70
N GLY A 408 -16.09 -44.83 5.77
CA GLY A 408 -14.71 -45.31 5.68
C GLY A 408 -14.32 -46.19 6.88
N ALA A 409 -13.19 -45.91 7.54
CA ALA A 409 -12.72 -46.67 8.69
C ALA A 409 -12.33 -45.77 9.87
N ASP A 410 -12.62 -46.18 11.10
CA ASP A 410 -12.34 -45.49 12.36
C ASP A 410 -12.82 -44.01 12.42
N ASN A 411 -13.82 -43.63 11.62
CA ASN A 411 -14.30 -42.25 11.61
C ASN A 411 -15.31 -42.00 12.73
N ILE A 412 -15.32 -40.77 13.25
CA ILE A 412 -16.21 -40.31 14.33
C ILE A 412 -16.95 -39.05 13.86
N ALA A 413 -18.27 -39.08 13.85
CA ALA A 413 -19.17 -37.97 13.54
C ALA A 413 -20.18 -37.79 14.69
N ASN A 414 -19.81 -37.00 15.71
CA ASN A 414 -20.60 -36.90 16.94
C ASN A 414 -21.59 -35.73 16.95
N GLY A 415 -21.32 -34.66 16.21
CA GLY A 415 -22.20 -33.49 16.16
C GLY A 415 -23.41 -33.68 15.24
N ASP A 416 -24.50 -32.95 15.53
CA ASP A 416 -25.70 -32.96 14.67
C ASP A 416 -25.36 -32.42 13.28
N GLY A 417 -25.67 -33.18 12.22
CA GLY A 417 -25.31 -32.88 10.83
C GLY A 417 -23.82 -32.99 10.51
N ALA A 418 -22.99 -33.57 11.39
CA ALA A 418 -21.55 -33.71 11.16
C ALA A 418 -21.23 -34.74 10.08
N VAL A 419 -20.16 -34.52 9.32
CA VAL A 419 -19.73 -35.40 8.21
C VAL A 419 -18.27 -35.79 8.40
N ALA A 420 -17.97 -37.08 8.57
CA ALA A 420 -16.62 -37.63 8.70
C ALA A 420 -16.36 -38.69 7.61
N LEU A 421 -15.58 -38.36 6.59
CA LEU A 421 -15.22 -39.29 5.51
C LEU A 421 -13.71 -39.55 5.51
N GLY A 422 -13.28 -40.83 5.44
CA GLY A 422 -11.87 -41.19 5.32
C GLY A 422 -11.42 -42.33 6.24
N LEU A 423 -10.24 -42.18 6.83
CA LEU A 423 -9.69 -43.10 7.82
C LEU A 423 -9.35 -42.27 9.07
N THR A 424 -9.88 -42.63 10.24
CA THR A 424 -9.67 -41.92 11.52
C THR A 424 -10.08 -40.43 11.51
N SER A 425 -10.97 -40.02 10.60
CA SER A 425 -11.52 -38.66 10.55
C SER A 425 -12.45 -38.40 11.74
N ASN A 426 -12.41 -37.22 12.34
CA ASN A 426 -13.13 -36.91 13.57
C ASN A 426 -13.84 -35.54 13.48
N ALA A 427 -15.16 -35.56 13.29
CA ALA A 427 -16.05 -34.40 13.28
C ALA A 427 -16.90 -34.38 14.57
N GLN A 428 -16.52 -33.54 15.54
CA GLN A 428 -17.13 -33.52 16.88
C GLN A 428 -18.22 -32.46 17.06
N GLY A 429 -18.11 -31.32 16.37
CA GLY A 429 -19.07 -30.22 16.52
C GLY A 429 -20.30 -30.35 15.61
N THR A 430 -21.37 -29.62 15.95
CA THR A 430 -22.58 -29.51 15.12
C THR A 430 -22.21 -28.94 13.74
N ALA A 431 -22.71 -29.56 12.67
CA ALA A 431 -22.42 -29.27 11.27
C ALA A 431 -20.91 -29.29 10.90
N ALA A 432 -20.07 -29.97 11.69
CA ALA A 432 -18.64 -30.07 11.42
C ALA A 432 -18.35 -31.06 10.27
N ILE A 433 -17.33 -30.79 9.46
CA ILE A 433 -16.96 -31.61 8.29
C ILE A 433 -15.49 -32.02 8.40
N ALA A 434 -15.19 -33.31 8.53
CA ALA A 434 -13.85 -33.88 8.54
C ALA A 434 -13.65 -34.83 7.33
N LEU A 435 -12.76 -34.49 6.39
CA LEU A 435 -12.53 -35.25 5.15
C LEU A 435 -11.04 -35.62 5.00
N GLY A 436 -10.71 -36.91 4.93
CA GLY A 436 -9.35 -37.42 4.72
C GLY A 436 -8.67 -38.00 5.96
N LEU A 437 -7.51 -38.65 5.78
CA LEU A 437 -6.82 -39.38 6.85
C LEU A 437 -6.49 -38.47 8.05
N GLU A 438 -6.97 -38.83 9.23
CA GLU A 438 -6.77 -38.11 10.51
C GLU A 438 -7.24 -36.64 10.50
N ALA A 439 -8.19 -36.27 9.66
CA ALA A 439 -8.78 -34.92 9.67
C ALA A 439 -9.62 -34.69 10.95
N LYS A 440 -9.47 -33.54 11.61
CA LYS A 440 -10.13 -33.23 12.89
C LYS A 440 -10.88 -31.90 12.82
N ALA A 441 -12.21 -31.96 12.88
CA ALA A 441 -13.10 -30.81 12.97
C ALA A 441 -13.75 -30.82 14.36
N ARG A 442 -13.15 -30.11 15.33
CA ARG A 442 -13.42 -30.32 16.77
C ARG A 442 -14.66 -29.61 17.29
N THR A 443 -15.10 -28.54 16.66
CA THR A 443 -16.13 -27.67 17.22
C THR A 443 -17.14 -27.23 16.16
N THR A 444 -18.11 -26.40 16.53
CA THR A 444 -19.32 -26.11 15.73
C THR A 444 -18.96 -25.45 14.40
N GLY A 445 -19.52 -25.94 13.29
CA GLY A 445 -19.33 -25.38 11.95
C GLY A 445 -17.90 -25.50 11.38
N SER A 446 -17.00 -26.23 12.06
CA SER A 446 -15.61 -26.36 11.63
C SER A 446 -15.46 -27.33 10.44
N ILE A 447 -14.52 -27.04 9.53
CA ILE A 447 -14.23 -27.82 8.33
C ILE A 447 -12.74 -28.19 8.33
N ALA A 448 -12.42 -29.48 8.39
CA ALA A 448 -11.08 -30.01 8.22
C ALA A 448 -11.04 -30.94 7.00
N ALA A 449 -10.27 -30.61 5.97
CA ALA A 449 -10.18 -31.42 4.75
C ALA A 449 -8.73 -31.61 4.30
N GLY A 450 -8.21 -32.84 4.39
CA GLY A 450 -6.85 -33.21 4.03
C GLY A 450 -6.17 -34.08 5.09
N LEU A 451 -5.00 -34.63 4.75
CA LEU A 451 -4.19 -35.45 5.65
C LEU A 451 -3.81 -34.66 6.92
N ARG A 452 -4.24 -35.11 8.10
CA ARG A 452 -3.95 -34.47 9.40
C ARG A 452 -4.36 -32.99 9.47
N ALA A 453 -5.36 -32.57 8.70
CA ALA A 453 -5.95 -31.23 8.81
C ALA A 453 -6.66 -31.07 10.16
N ASP A 454 -6.46 -29.95 10.86
CA ASP A 454 -6.94 -29.75 12.22
C ASP A 454 -7.64 -28.39 12.41
N ALA A 455 -8.97 -28.38 12.39
CA ALA A 455 -9.80 -27.23 12.68
C ALA A 455 -10.20 -27.25 14.17
N GLN A 456 -9.54 -26.40 14.96
CA GLN A 456 -9.52 -26.44 16.43
C GLN A 456 -10.58 -25.55 17.10
N GLY A 457 -11.09 -24.52 16.41
CA GLY A 457 -12.07 -23.58 16.96
C GLY A 457 -13.34 -23.47 16.12
N ASP A 458 -14.32 -22.72 16.63
CA ASP A 458 -15.64 -22.58 16.01
C ASP A 458 -15.54 -21.94 14.63
N GLU A 459 -16.29 -22.48 13.66
CA GLU A 459 -16.30 -22.04 12.25
C GLU A 459 -14.91 -22.02 11.58
N ALA A 460 -13.93 -22.74 12.13
CA ALA A 460 -12.58 -22.83 11.57
C ALA A 460 -12.54 -23.66 10.28
N VAL A 461 -11.77 -23.23 9.28
CA VAL A 461 -11.62 -23.91 7.99
C VAL A 461 -10.15 -24.28 7.77
N ALA A 462 -9.80 -25.56 7.85
CA ALA A 462 -8.46 -26.10 7.63
C ALA A 462 -8.48 -27.04 6.40
N ILE A 463 -7.95 -26.58 5.26
CA ILE A 463 -7.97 -27.33 3.99
C ILE A 463 -6.56 -27.50 3.44
N GLY A 464 -6.10 -28.75 3.35
CA GLY A 464 -4.76 -29.14 2.92
C GLY A 464 -4.06 -29.99 3.99
N ALA A 465 -3.03 -30.73 3.57
CA ALA A 465 -2.28 -31.57 4.50
C ALA A 465 -1.58 -30.72 5.57
N ASP A 466 -1.64 -31.13 6.84
CA ASP A 466 -0.99 -30.46 7.98
C ASP A 466 -1.47 -29.04 8.28
N THR A 467 -2.68 -28.71 7.86
CA THR A 467 -3.28 -27.40 8.14
C THR A 467 -3.80 -27.32 9.57
N ILE A 468 -3.68 -26.15 10.20
CA ILE A 468 -4.24 -25.88 11.52
C ILE A 468 -5.00 -24.56 11.48
N ALA A 469 -6.27 -24.56 11.87
CA ALA A 469 -7.09 -23.35 11.98
C ALA A 469 -7.68 -23.21 13.39
N GLY A 470 -7.54 -22.02 13.99
CA GLY A 470 -8.18 -21.63 15.24
C GLY A 470 -9.59 -21.08 15.02
N GLU A 471 -10.21 -20.52 16.06
CA GLU A 471 -11.57 -19.95 16.03
C GLU A 471 -11.76 -18.92 14.90
N PHE A 472 -12.78 -19.09 14.06
CA PHE A 472 -13.06 -18.33 12.83
C PHE A 472 -11.88 -18.23 11.85
N GLY A 473 -10.85 -19.07 12.01
CA GLY A 473 -9.63 -19.04 11.22
C GLY A 473 -9.77 -19.81 9.92
N THR A 474 -9.11 -19.34 8.85
CA THR A 474 -9.06 -20.05 7.56
C THR A 474 -7.60 -20.38 7.22
N ALA A 475 -7.24 -21.66 7.21
CA ALA A 475 -5.96 -22.19 6.77
C ALA A 475 -6.11 -22.99 5.46
N LEU A 476 -5.49 -22.55 4.36
CA LEU A 476 -5.57 -23.18 3.04
C LEU A 476 -4.17 -23.41 2.45
N GLY A 477 -3.82 -24.67 2.19
CA GLY A 477 -2.54 -25.07 1.60
C GLY A 477 -1.69 -25.92 2.54
N ARG A 478 -0.76 -26.71 1.99
CA ARG A 478 0.03 -27.68 2.79
C ARG A 478 0.80 -26.99 3.92
N GLY A 479 0.53 -27.37 5.16
CA GLY A 479 1.18 -26.85 6.37
C GLY A 479 0.80 -25.41 6.75
N ALA A 480 -0.27 -24.85 6.17
CA ALA A 480 -0.76 -23.50 6.53
C ALA A 480 -1.34 -23.49 7.95
N ARG A 481 -1.03 -22.46 8.75
CA ARG A 481 -1.43 -22.38 10.16
C ARG A 481 -2.07 -21.02 10.46
N ALA A 482 -3.39 -20.99 10.61
CA ALA A 482 -4.18 -19.84 11.02
C ALA A 482 -4.61 -19.98 12.49
N THR A 483 -3.67 -19.88 13.43
CA THR A 483 -3.92 -20.20 14.86
C THR A 483 -4.50 -19.04 15.67
N GLY A 484 -4.45 -17.81 15.16
CA GLY A 484 -5.09 -16.65 15.81
C GLY A 484 -6.60 -16.61 15.56
N GLY A 485 -7.36 -15.98 16.47
CA GLY A 485 -8.81 -15.80 16.27
C GLY A 485 -9.10 -14.96 15.02
N SER A 486 -9.97 -15.44 14.14
CA SER A 486 -10.28 -14.83 12.82
C SER A 486 -9.05 -14.63 11.92
N ALA A 487 -8.01 -15.46 12.06
CA ALA A 487 -6.80 -15.38 11.23
C ALA A 487 -6.97 -16.07 9.86
N ASN A 488 -6.28 -15.58 8.83
CA ASN A 488 -6.32 -16.15 7.48
C ASN A 488 -4.92 -16.54 7.01
N ALA A 489 -4.61 -17.83 6.90
CA ALA A 489 -3.35 -18.34 6.37
C ALA A 489 -3.59 -19.07 5.04
N THR A 490 -3.21 -18.47 3.91
CA THR A 490 -3.37 -19.07 2.58
C THR A 490 -2.00 -19.22 1.90
N GLY A 491 -1.69 -20.39 1.34
CA GLY A 491 -0.37 -20.72 0.77
C GLY A 491 0.40 -21.76 1.59
N GLY A 492 1.36 -22.45 0.97
CA GLY A 492 2.10 -23.51 1.64
C GLY A 492 2.97 -22.96 2.79
N LEU A 493 2.89 -23.58 3.97
CA LEU A 493 3.64 -23.17 5.17
C LEU A 493 3.41 -21.71 5.61
N SER A 494 2.30 -21.07 5.23
CA SER A 494 1.96 -19.74 5.74
C SER A 494 1.53 -19.81 7.21
N LEU A 495 1.84 -18.76 7.98
CA LEU A 495 1.57 -18.69 9.42
C LEU A 495 0.87 -17.38 9.76
N ALA A 496 -0.40 -17.45 10.15
CA ALA A 496 -1.19 -16.34 10.69
C ALA A 496 -1.54 -16.65 12.15
N SER A 497 -0.69 -16.21 13.11
CA SER A 497 -0.86 -16.55 14.54
C SER A 497 -1.51 -15.45 15.37
N GLY A 498 -1.56 -14.21 14.87
CA GLY A 498 -2.20 -13.10 15.56
C GLY A 498 -3.72 -13.06 15.32
N SER A 499 -4.48 -12.49 16.25
CA SER A 499 -5.92 -12.26 16.02
C SER A 499 -6.15 -11.31 14.85
N PHE A 500 -7.11 -11.61 13.96
CA PHE A 500 -7.38 -10.87 12.73
C PHE A 500 -6.16 -10.72 11.79
N SER A 501 -5.17 -11.61 11.91
CA SER A 501 -3.98 -11.58 11.04
C SER A 501 -4.24 -12.26 9.70
N THR A 502 -3.52 -11.86 8.66
CA THR A 502 -3.62 -12.46 7.31
C THR A 502 -2.23 -12.76 6.77
N ALA A 503 -1.91 -14.02 6.53
CA ALA A 503 -0.69 -14.49 5.88
C ALA A 503 -1.06 -15.17 4.55
N SER A 504 -0.80 -14.51 3.42
CA SER A 504 -1.14 -14.99 2.07
C SER A 504 0.13 -15.13 1.22
N GLY A 505 0.46 -16.34 0.78
CA GLY A 505 1.68 -16.67 0.04
C GLY A 505 2.49 -17.78 0.70
N THR A 506 3.35 -18.46 -0.06
CA THR A 506 4.20 -19.53 0.48
C THR A 506 5.16 -18.98 1.53
N GLN A 507 5.16 -19.57 2.73
CA GLN A 507 6.01 -19.18 3.87
C GLN A 507 5.84 -17.72 4.32
N SER A 508 4.67 -17.12 4.07
CA SER A 508 4.34 -15.80 4.63
C SER A 508 4.03 -15.92 6.13
N GLN A 509 4.34 -14.88 6.91
CA GLN A 509 4.23 -14.89 8.37
C GLN A 509 3.56 -13.61 8.85
N ALA A 510 2.41 -13.73 9.51
CA ALA A 510 1.66 -12.65 10.15
C ALA A 510 1.40 -13.01 11.62
N THR A 511 2.29 -12.59 12.53
CA THR A 511 2.36 -13.21 13.87
C THR A 511 1.61 -12.45 14.96
N GLN A 512 1.35 -11.16 14.78
CA GLN A 512 0.71 -10.28 15.77
C GLN A 512 -0.69 -9.83 15.34
N ALA A 513 -1.44 -9.22 16.25
CA ALA A 513 -2.82 -8.79 15.99
C ALA A 513 -2.91 -7.80 14.81
N TYR A 514 -3.88 -7.99 13.93
CA TYR A 514 -4.11 -7.18 12.73
C TYR A 514 -2.92 -7.08 11.76
N SER A 515 -1.94 -8.00 11.85
CA SER A 515 -0.82 -8.04 10.91
C SER A 515 -1.23 -8.68 9.58
N THR A 516 -0.76 -8.14 8.46
CA THR A 516 -1.06 -8.63 7.12
C THR A 516 0.25 -8.85 6.35
N ALA A 517 0.56 -10.09 5.99
CA ALA A 517 1.69 -10.48 5.15
C ALA A 517 1.18 -11.08 3.83
N THR A 518 1.38 -10.41 2.70
CA THR A 518 0.94 -10.86 1.37
C THR A 518 2.13 -10.96 0.41
N GLY A 519 2.49 -12.17 -0.02
CA GLY A 519 3.64 -12.45 -0.88
C GLY A 519 4.46 -13.64 -0.37
N ALA A 520 5.20 -14.31 -1.28
CA ALA A 520 6.09 -15.39 -0.87
C ALA A 520 7.18 -14.86 0.08
N LEU A 521 7.39 -15.51 1.23
CA LEU A 521 8.34 -15.09 2.27
C LEU A 521 8.07 -13.70 2.86
N ALA A 522 6.86 -13.14 2.74
CA ALA A 522 6.51 -11.87 3.37
C ALA A 522 6.40 -12.04 4.90
N VAL A 523 6.92 -11.09 5.68
CA VAL A 523 6.99 -11.16 7.14
C VAL A 523 6.37 -9.91 7.76
N ALA A 524 5.25 -10.05 8.46
CA ALA A 524 4.55 -9.01 9.20
C ALA A 524 4.47 -9.41 10.69
N THR A 525 5.44 -8.98 11.49
CA THR A 525 5.59 -9.44 12.89
C THR A 525 5.32 -8.38 13.94
N GLY A 526 4.95 -7.15 13.56
CA GLY A 526 4.53 -6.10 14.49
C GLY A 526 3.01 -6.04 14.65
N ASP A 527 2.52 -5.39 15.70
CA ASP A 527 1.07 -5.14 15.86
C ASP A 527 0.57 -4.18 14.76
N ARG A 528 -0.56 -4.51 14.12
CA ARG A 528 -1.17 -3.68 13.04
C ARG A 528 -0.23 -3.34 11.89
N THR A 529 0.60 -4.29 11.45
CA THR A 529 1.55 -4.10 10.34
C THR A 529 1.05 -4.64 9.00
N THR A 530 1.54 -4.08 7.90
CA THR A 530 1.28 -4.60 6.55
C THR A 530 2.56 -4.82 5.78
N ALA A 531 2.87 -6.06 5.39
CA ALA A 531 3.97 -6.42 4.48
C ALA A 531 3.37 -6.99 3.19
N THR A 532 3.57 -6.33 2.04
CA THR A 532 3.06 -6.77 0.74
C THR A 532 4.16 -6.78 -0.32
N GLY A 533 4.44 -7.94 -0.89
CA GLY A 533 5.54 -8.16 -1.84
C GLY A 533 6.42 -9.34 -1.41
N GLY A 534 7.11 -9.96 -2.37
CA GLY A 534 7.99 -11.09 -2.09
C GLY A 534 9.13 -10.66 -1.16
N ARG A 535 9.38 -11.40 -0.08
CA ARG A 535 10.43 -11.11 0.92
C ARG A 535 10.28 -9.73 1.60
N SER A 536 9.10 -9.11 1.55
CA SER A 536 8.82 -7.85 2.26
C SER A 536 8.77 -8.07 3.77
N THR A 537 9.26 -7.12 4.57
CA THR A 537 9.35 -7.24 6.03
C THR A 537 8.76 -6.01 6.72
N ALA A 538 7.70 -6.18 7.51
CA ALA A 538 7.13 -5.15 8.40
C ALA A 538 7.17 -5.66 9.85
N SER A 539 8.23 -5.35 10.59
CA SER A 539 8.44 -5.90 11.95
C SER A 539 8.14 -4.93 13.09
N GLY A 540 8.09 -3.62 12.81
CA GLY A 540 7.78 -2.63 13.83
C GLY A 540 6.29 -2.38 13.98
N ASP A 541 5.80 -2.06 15.18
CA ASP A 541 4.37 -1.81 15.38
C ASP A 541 3.84 -0.67 14.49
N ARG A 542 2.67 -0.88 13.87
CA ARG A 542 2.03 0.02 12.89
C ARG A 542 2.95 0.40 11.71
N SER A 543 3.89 -0.48 11.35
CA SER A 543 4.74 -0.32 10.16
C SER A 543 4.10 -0.86 8.89
N ALA A 544 4.55 -0.35 7.74
CA ALA A 544 4.07 -0.80 6.44
C ALA A 544 5.22 -0.97 5.44
N SER A 545 5.29 -2.12 4.79
CA SER A 545 6.29 -2.49 3.79
C SER A 545 5.59 -2.95 2.52
N TYR A 546 5.85 -2.29 1.39
CA TYR A 546 5.29 -2.60 0.07
C TYR A 546 6.43 -2.73 -0.95
N GLY A 547 6.47 -3.81 -1.72
CA GLY A 547 7.50 -4.06 -2.75
C GLY A 547 8.33 -5.31 -2.47
N TYR A 548 9.13 -5.74 -3.46
CA TYR A 548 10.02 -6.89 -3.30
C TYR A 548 11.24 -6.50 -2.44
N ASP A 549 11.53 -7.30 -1.40
CA ASP A 549 12.67 -7.10 -0.49
C ASP A 549 12.67 -5.73 0.23
N SER A 550 11.50 -5.11 0.42
CA SER A 550 11.38 -3.89 1.21
C SER A 550 11.29 -4.19 2.70
N ALA A 551 11.76 -3.28 3.54
CA ALA A 551 11.86 -3.49 4.97
C ALA A 551 11.46 -2.25 5.78
N ALA A 552 10.41 -2.37 6.59
CA ALA A 552 9.95 -1.39 7.56
C ALA A 552 10.07 -2.00 8.97
N THR A 553 11.22 -1.81 9.62
CA THR A 553 11.60 -2.66 10.76
C THR A 553 11.25 -2.10 12.14
N GLN A 554 10.85 -0.83 12.21
CA GLN A 554 10.63 -0.11 13.47
C GLN A 554 9.25 0.55 13.54
N THR A 555 8.84 0.99 14.74
CA THR A 555 7.50 1.54 14.99
C THR A 555 7.18 2.73 14.06
N PHE A 556 6.00 2.73 13.45
CA PHE A 556 5.54 3.74 12.47
C PHE A 556 6.41 3.90 11.21
N SER A 557 7.31 2.95 10.92
CA SER A 557 8.12 3.01 9.70
C SER A 557 7.31 2.62 8.45
N THR A 558 7.59 3.26 7.32
CA THR A 558 6.93 2.98 6.04
C THR A 558 7.98 2.79 4.95
N ALA A 559 8.00 1.65 4.28
CA ALA A 559 8.89 1.35 3.16
C ALA A 559 8.07 0.98 1.92
N ILE A 560 8.22 1.70 0.81
CA ILE A 560 7.48 1.49 -0.43
C ILE A 560 8.45 1.48 -1.62
N GLY A 561 8.52 0.37 -2.35
CA GLY A 561 9.39 0.18 -3.50
C GLY A 561 10.36 -1.00 -3.33
N THR A 562 10.90 -1.51 -4.43
CA THR A 562 11.86 -2.63 -4.39
C THR A 562 13.12 -2.23 -3.62
N ALA A 563 13.52 -3.05 -2.65
CA ALA A 563 14.66 -2.82 -1.76
C ALA A 563 14.59 -1.50 -0.95
N ALA A 564 13.40 -0.91 -0.76
CA ALA A 564 13.22 0.26 0.10
C ALA A 564 13.39 -0.13 1.57
N GLN A 565 14.23 0.60 2.31
CA GLN A 565 14.56 0.34 3.70
C GLN A 565 14.16 1.54 4.58
N ALA A 566 13.27 1.30 5.54
CA ALA A 566 12.88 2.23 6.60
C ALA A 566 13.19 1.57 7.95
N THR A 567 14.43 1.72 8.42
CA THR A 567 14.99 0.92 9.53
C THR A 567 14.98 1.64 10.88
N ALA A 568 14.30 2.77 10.96
CA ALA A 568 14.21 3.59 12.17
C ALA A 568 12.77 4.00 12.48
N SER A 569 12.49 4.36 13.74
CA SER A 569 11.13 4.74 14.16
C SER A 569 10.66 5.99 13.43
N GLY A 570 9.44 5.97 12.89
CA GLY A 570 8.87 7.08 12.11
C GLY A 570 9.52 7.29 10.73
N ALA A 571 10.46 6.43 10.32
CA ALA A 571 11.16 6.57 9.05
C ALA A 571 10.25 6.25 7.85
N THR A 572 10.33 7.05 6.79
CA THR A 572 9.60 6.85 5.53
C THR A 572 10.57 6.70 4.37
N SER A 573 10.51 5.58 3.67
CA SER A 573 11.32 5.27 2.49
C SER A 573 10.42 4.96 1.30
N LEU A 574 10.57 5.72 0.19
CA LEU A 574 9.75 5.59 -1.02
C LEU A 574 10.63 5.61 -2.28
N GLY A 575 10.72 4.49 -3.00
CA GLY A 575 11.49 4.36 -4.24
C GLY A 575 12.38 3.12 -4.28
N TYR A 576 12.99 2.87 -5.44
CA TYR A 576 13.95 1.77 -5.58
C TYR A 576 15.21 2.04 -4.75
N SER A 577 15.55 1.12 -3.84
CA SER A 577 16.72 1.22 -2.95
C SER A 577 16.78 2.51 -2.11
N ALA A 578 15.64 3.13 -1.81
CA ALA A 578 15.59 4.27 -0.89
C ALA A 578 15.90 3.79 0.55
N ASN A 579 16.66 4.56 1.33
CA ASN A 579 17.12 4.17 2.65
C ASN A 579 16.91 5.29 3.68
N ALA A 580 15.95 5.12 4.58
CA ALA A 580 15.67 5.99 5.71
C ALA A 580 16.05 5.26 7.01
N ALA A 581 17.26 5.56 7.52
CA ALA A 581 17.89 4.81 8.61
C ALA A 581 17.90 5.55 9.95
N THR A 582 17.32 6.75 10.02
CA THR A 582 17.27 7.55 11.25
C THR A 582 15.85 7.86 11.69
N ARG A 583 15.68 8.16 12.98
CA ARG A 583 14.35 8.45 13.54
C ARG A 583 13.72 9.63 12.80
N ASP A 584 12.46 9.49 12.41
CA ASP A 584 11.67 10.48 11.68
C ASP A 584 12.30 10.93 10.34
N SER A 585 13.19 10.11 9.74
CA SER A 585 13.79 10.41 8.43
C SER A 585 12.86 10.11 7.26
N ILE A 586 13.07 10.83 6.16
CA ILE A 586 12.31 10.67 4.92
C ILE A 586 13.30 10.49 3.77
N ALA A 587 13.23 9.38 3.05
CA ALA A 587 13.99 9.11 1.83
C ALA A 587 13.04 8.83 0.67
N ILE A 588 12.97 9.71 -0.33
CA ILE A 588 12.05 9.60 -1.47
C ILE A 588 12.85 9.70 -2.77
N GLY A 589 12.90 8.65 -3.58
CA GLY A 589 13.59 8.61 -4.87
C GLY A 589 14.48 7.38 -5.05
N ASN A 590 14.94 7.14 -6.29
CA ASN A 590 15.87 6.04 -6.59
C ASN A 590 17.22 6.27 -5.89
N GLY A 591 17.57 5.40 -4.95
CA GLY A 591 18.82 5.49 -4.18
C GLY A 591 18.88 6.68 -3.21
N ALA A 592 17.75 7.31 -2.86
CA ALA A 592 17.73 8.37 -1.84
C ALA A 592 18.15 7.81 -0.47
N SER A 593 18.97 8.53 0.29
CA SER A 593 19.54 8.06 1.56
C SER A 593 19.46 9.12 2.66
N ALA A 594 18.80 8.81 3.76
CA ALA A 594 18.78 9.61 4.97
C ALA A 594 19.32 8.77 6.14
N THR A 595 20.62 8.92 6.42
CA THR A 595 21.43 8.01 7.26
C THR A 595 22.18 8.74 8.38
N ALA A 596 21.65 9.87 8.85
CA ALA A 596 22.30 10.70 9.86
C ALA A 596 22.68 10.02 11.19
N ALA A 597 23.82 10.41 11.76
CA ALA A 597 24.39 9.78 12.96
C ALA A 597 23.75 10.23 14.29
N ALA A 598 22.94 11.30 14.31
CA ALA A 598 22.44 11.91 15.55
C ALA A 598 20.99 12.39 15.44
N ASN A 599 20.13 11.95 16.38
CA ASN A 599 18.83 12.48 16.86
C ASN A 599 17.97 13.42 15.96
N GLY A 600 18.03 13.30 14.63
CA GLY A 600 17.34 14.19 13.71
C GLY A 600 16.78 13.46 12.48
N GLY A 601 15.57 13.86 12.08
CA GLY A 601 14.90 13.38 10.87
C GLY A 601 15.47 14.05 9.63
N GLY A 602 16.45 13.40 9.00
CA GLY A 602 16.98 13.85 7.70
C GLY A 602 15.95 13.64 6.59
N ILE A 603 15.84 14.59 5.67
CA ILE A 603 14.91 14.52 4.53
C ILE A 603 15.72 14.50 3.23
N ALA A 604 15.73 13.38 2.52
CA ALA A 604 16.35 13.19 1.22
C ALA A 604 15.27 12.94 0.15
N VAL A 605 15.10 13.85 -0.81
CA VAL A 605 14.08 13.76 -1.84
C VAL A 605 14.70 13.97 -3.22
N GLY A 606 14.75 12.95 -4.06
CA GLY A 606 15.33 12.96 -5.41
C GLY A 606 16.24 11.76 -5.69
N GLY A 607 16.67 11.58 -6.93
CA GLY A 607 17.56 10.47 -7.30
C GLY A 607 18.94 10.64 -6.67
N GLY A 608 19.40 9.67 -5.88
CA GLY A 608 20.68 9.72 -5.17
C GLY A 608 20.80 10.79 -4.08
N ALA A 609 19.72 11.50 -3.74
CA ALA A 609 19.75 12.53 -2.70
C ALA A 609 20.23 11.94 -1.37
N THR A 610 21.15 12.59 -0.68
CA THR A 610 21.82 12.05 0.51
C THR A 610 21.83 13.04 1.67
N THR A 611 21.39 12.61 2.85
CA THR A 611 21.53 13.36 4.10
C THR A 611 22.24 12.53 5.18
N THR A 612 23.31 13.08 5.76
CA THR A 612 24.07 12.42 6.86
C THR A 612 24.14 13.26 8.13
N GLY A 613 23.71 14.53 8.09
CA GLY A 613 23.71 15.44 9.24
C GLY A 613 22.33 15.76 9.81
N GLY A 614 21.28 15.06 9.39
CA GLY A 614 19.90 15.37 9.82
C GLY A 614 19.35 16.65 9.17
N GLY A 615 19.89 17.00 8.00
CA GLY A 615 19.47 18.16 7.20
C GLY A 615 18.43 17.83 6.13
N LEU A 616 18.33 18.72 5.15
CA LEU A 616 17.40 18.65 4.03
C LEU A 616 18.18 18.56 2.70
N ALA A 617 17.99 17.51 1.93
CA ALA A 617 18.46 17.39 0.54
C ALA A 617 17.26 17.19 -0.39
N ILE A 618 16.97 18.17 -1.24
CA ILE A 618 15.87 18.10 -2.22
C ILE A 618 16.41 18.31 -3.64
N GLY A 619 16.03 17.42 -4.55
CA GLY A 619 16.49 17.39 -5.93
C GLY A 619 17.53 16.30 -6.15
N GLY A 620 18.19 16.36 -7.30
CA GLY A 620 19.21 15.39 -7.68
C GLY A 620 18.71 14.33 -8.63
N THR A 621 19.66 13.80 -9.38
CA THR A 621 19.51 12.61 -10.22
C THR A 621 20.56 11.61 -9.77
N THR A 622 20.41 10.35 -10.15
CA THR A 622 21.43 9.32 -9.88
C THR A 622 22.83 9.68 -10.38
N SER A 623 22.94 10.57 -11.37
CA SER A 623 24.22 11.09 -11.91
C SER A 623 24.73 12.37 -11.24
N ALA A 624 23.87 13.08 -10.50
CA ALA A 624 24.20 14.34 -9.84
C ALA A 624 23.38 14.47 -8.56
N ALA A 625 23.84 13.76 -7.53
CA ALA A 625 23.22 13.69 -6.23
C ALA A 625 23.19 15.06 -5.54
N THR A 626 22.10 15.34 -4.83
CA THR A 626 22.02 16.46 -3.89
C THR A 626 22.44 15.97 -2.52
N THR A 627 23.37 16.65 -1.86
CA THR A 627 24.02 16.14 -0.64
C THR A 627 23.97 17.16 0.48
N ALA A 628 23.42 16.80 1.63
CA ALA A 628 23.41 17.60 2.84
C ALA A 628 24.06 16.82 4.00
N THR A 629 25.36 17.02 4.20
CA THR A 629 26.15 16.22 5.17
C THR A 629 26.35 16.91 6.51
N GLY A 630 26.22 18.23 6.57
CA GLY A 630 26.35 19.00 7.81
C GLY A 630 25.12 18.92 8.71
N ALA A 631 25.31 19.16 10.01
CA ALA A 631 24.21 19.31 10.96
C ALA A 631 23.25 20.43 10.51
N PHE A 632 21.96 20.15 10.39
CA PHE A 632 20.93 21.10 9.93
C PHE A 632 21.22 21.75 8.56
N SER A 633 22.06 21.14 7.73
CA SER A 633 22.39 21.66 6.40
C SER A 633 21.21 21.53 5.44
N THR A 634 21.08 22.47 4.50
CA THR A 634 20.02 22.44 3.48
C THR A 634 20.64 22.51 2.10
N ALA A 635 20.44 21.49 1.27
CA ALA A 635 20.84 21.43 -0.13
C ALA A 635 19.61 21.26 -1.02
N VAL A 636 19.37 22.20 -1.93
CA VAL A 636 18.22 22.17 -2.85
C VAL A 636 18.69 22.40 -4.28
N GLY A 637 18.47 21.43 -5.16
CA GLY A 637 18.85 21.50 -6.58
C GLY A 637 19.81 20.38 -6.99
N ASN A 638 19.81 20.04 -8.28
CA ASN A 638 20.63 18.95 -8.83
C ASN A 638 22.13 19.24 -8.66
N GLY A 639 22.86 18.32 -8.03
CA GLY A 639 24.29 18.50 -7.70
C GLY A 639 24.58 19.50 -6.57
N ALA A 640 23.57 20.01 -5.85
CA ALA A 640 23.79 20.91 -4.72
C ALA A 640 24.42 20.17 -3.54
N THR A 641 25.45 20.75 -2.93
CA THR A 641 26.21 20.17 -1.82
C THR A 641 26.26 21.15 -0.66
N ALA A 642 25.69 20.76 0.49
CA ALA A 642 25.76 21.51 1.74
C ALA A 642 26.48 20.66 2.81
N THR A 643 27.74 20.98 3.12
CA THR A 643 28.46 20.38 4.26
C THR A 643 28.24 21.17 5.57
N GLY A 644 27.55 22.31 5.46
CA GLY A 644 27.02 23.15 6.52
C GLY A 644 26.31 24.36 5.89
N GLY A 645 25.31 24.93 6.56
CA GLY A 645 24.55 26.07 6.02
C GLY A 645 23.55 25.69 4.91
N VAL A 646 23.39 26.55 3.90
CA VAL A 646 22.31 26.48 2.90
C VAL A 646 22.87 26.61 1.48
N ALA A 647 22.67 25.60 0.63
CA ALA A 647 22.99 25.58 -0.80
C ALA A 647 21.69 25.43 -1.62
N VAL A 648 21.35 26.42 -2.45
CA VAL A 648 20.13 26.41 -3.28
C VAL A 648 20.45 26.78 -4.72
N GLY A 649 20.30 25.83 -5.65
CA GLY A 649 20.56 25.97 -7.08
C GLY A 649 21.33 24.78 -7.65
N ARG A 650 21.42 24.66 -8.97
CA ARG A 650 22.16 23.55 -9.62
C ARG A 650 23.66 23.68 -9.37
N ASN A 651 24.33 22.59 -8.99
CA ASN A 651 25.77 22.55 -8.67
C ASN A 651 26.22 23.62 -7.64
N THR A 652 25.37 23.95 -6.67
CA THR A 652 25.71 24.89 -5.61
C THR A 652 26.51 24.23 -4.51
N THR A 653 27.43 24.95 -3.89
CA THR A 653 28.23 24.43 -2.77
C THR A 653 28.17 25.39 -1.59
N ALA A 654 27.73 24.89 -0.43
CA ALA A 654 27.77 25.61 0.84
C ALA A 654 28.55 24.79 1.88
N ALA A 655 29.70 25.29 2.31
CA ALA A 655 30.54 24.67 3.33
C ALA A 655 30.51 25.48 4.64
N GLY A 656 29.33 25.62 5.24
CA GLY A 656 29.05 26.41 6.43
C GLY A 656 28.31 27.72 6.17
N GLY A 657 28.16 28.10 4.90
CA GLY A 657 27.66 29.41 4.47
C GLY A 657 26.32 29.32 3.76
N SER A 658 25.94 30.41 3.08
CA SER A 658 24.68 30.52 2.35
C SER A 658 24.96 30.79 0.87
N ALA A 659 24.76 29.79 0.01
CA ALA A 659 24.92 29.87 -1.43
C ALA A 659 23.56 29.76 -2.14
N PHE A 660 23.17 30.78 -2.91
CA PHE A 660 21.94 30.82 -3.69
C PHE A 660 22.23 31.16 -5.17
N GLY A 661 21.78 30.36 -6.13
CA GLY A 661 21.99 30.54 -7.57
C GLY A 661 22.88 29.46 -8.20
N ASN A 662 22.77 29.14 -9.49
CA ASN A 662 23.51 27.98 -10.03
C ASN A 662 25.03 28.20 -9.99
N ASN A 663 25.78 27.14 -9.68
CA ASN A 663 27.24 27.16 -9.49
C ASN A 663 27.73 28.17 -8.43
N ALA A 664 26.85 28.66 -7.53
CA ALA A 664 27.26 29.51 -6.43
C ALA A 664 28.05 28.72 -5.36
N THR A 665 29.08 29.33 -4.79
CA THR A 665 29.95 28.70 -3.77
C THR A 665 30.09 29.62 -2.56
N ALA A 666 29.74 29.14 -1.37
CA ALA A 666 29.91 29.84 -0.09
C ALA A 666 30.63 28.95 0.93
N ASN A 667 31.79 29.38 1.42
CA ASN A 667 32.58 28.62 2.41
C ASN A 667 32.60 29.30 3.77
N SER A 668 32.59 28.53 4.85
CA SER A 668 32.49 29.04 6.24
C SER A 668 31.28 29.96 6.41
N GLN A 669 31.31 31.01 7.23
CA GLN A 669 30.18 31.95 7.41
C GLN A 669 30.00 32.96 6.24
N ALA A 670 30.18 32.52 5.00
CA ALA A 670 30.09 33.38 3.80
C ALA A 670 28.69 33.39 3.19
N ALA A 671 28.39 34.43 2.39
CA ALA A 671 27.14 34.56 1.63
C ALA A 671 27.43 34.74 0.13
N ALA A 672 26.97 33.82 -0.71
CA ALA A 672 27.07 33.90 -2.17
C ALA A 672 25.65 33.91 -2.77
N VAL A 673 25.24 34.99 -3.43
CA VAL A 673 23.89 35.14 -4.01
C VAL A 673 24.00 35.56 -5.46
N GLY A 674 23.70 34.66 -6.40
CA GLY A 674 23.76 34.90 -7.84
C GLY A 674 24.35 33.71 -8.61
N ASP A 675 24.05 33.60 -9.90
CA ASP A 675 24.64 32.57 -10.78
C ASP A 675 26.17 32.75 -10.86
N GLY A 676 26.93 31.72 -10.46
CA GLY A 676 28.39 31.74 -10.40
C GLY A 676 29.02 32.64 -9.32
N ALA A 677 28.24 33.11 -8.33
CA ALA A 677 28.76 33.90 -7.22
C ALA A 677 29.67 33.05 -6.31
N GLN A 678 30.84 33.58 -5.94
CA GLN A 678 31.88 32.87 -5.18
C GLN A 678 32.29 33.66 -3.96
N ALA A 679 31.88 33.21 -2.78
CA ALA A 679 32.29 33.75 -1.48
C ALA A 679 33.11 32.67 -0.74
N THR A 680 34.42 32.61 -1.01
CA THR A 680 35.25 31.43 -0.69
C THR A 680 35.98 31.50 0.65
N ALA A 681 35.89 32.61 1.38
CA ALA A 681 36.59 32.85 2.64
C ALA A 681 35.65 33.22 3.79
N PHE A 682 36.15 33.14 5.03
CA PHE A 682 35.38 33.46 6.24
C PHE A 682 34.78 34.88 6.18
N LEU A 683 33.47 35.00 6.48
CA LEU A 683 32.69 36.24 6.44
C LEU A 683 32.70 37.00 5.09
N SER A 684 33.06 36.34 3.99
CA SER A 684 33.00 36.95 2.66
C SER A 684 31.55 37.01 2.14
N THR A 685 31.22 38.08 1.40
CA THR A 685 29.89 38.29 0.81
C THR A 685 30.04 38.58 -0.68
N ALA A 686 29.45 37.75 -1.54
CA ALA A 686 29.42 37.92 -3.00
C ALA A 686 27.96 37.94 -3.48
N VAL A 687 27.48 39.08 -3.99
CA VAL A 687 26.08 39.25 -4.41
C VAL A 687 26.02 39.81 -5.84
N GLY A 688 25.52 39.00 -6.77
CA GLY A 688 25.42 39.30 -8.20
C GLY A 688 25.97 38.17 -9.08
N GLN A 689 25.61 38.16 -10.35
CA GLN A 689 26.09 37.17 -11.32
C GLN A 689 27.63 37.23 -11.47
N GLY A 690 28.31 36.09 -11.35
CA GLY A 690 29.76 35.97 -11.53
C GLY A 690 30.62 36.76 -10.54
N THR A 691 30.08 37.14 -9.38
CA THR A 691 30.80 37.91 -8.36
C THR A 691 31.79 37.06 -7.59
N VAL A 692 32.91 37.65 -7.17
CA VAL A 692 33.99 36.94 -6.45
C VAL A 692 34.41 37.73 -5.21
N ALA A 693 34.19 37.17 -4.03
CA ALA A 693 34.72 37.61 -2.75
C ALA A 693 35.60 36.49 -2.17
N SER A 694 36.92 36.61 -2.31
CA SER A 694 37.82 35.45 -2.13
C SER A 694 38.67 35.45 -0.85
N ASN A 695 38.66 36.55 -0.10
CA ASN A 695 39.47 36.72 1.12
C ASN A 695 38.62 37.09 2.35
N LEU A 696 39.25 37.05 3.54
CA LEU A 696 38.62 37.28 4.84
C LEU A 696 37.81 38.59 4.86
N SER A 697 36.51 38.50 5.17
CA SER A 697 35.59 39.66 5.24
C SER A 697 35.50 40.50 3.96
N ALA A 698 35.84 39.95 2.80
CA ALA A 698 35.70 40.64 1.52
C ALA A 698 34.22 40.75 1.10
N THR A 699 33.80 41.90 0.58
CA THR A 699 32.42 42.16 0.15
C THR A 699 32.39 42.57 -1.32
N ALA A 700 31.76 41.80 -2.19
CA ALA A 700 31.56 42.08 -3.61
C ALA A 700 30.05 42.17 -3.93
N LEU A 701 29.59 43.31 -4.44
CA LEU A 701 28.17 43.57 -4.76
C LEU A 701 28.04 44.15 -6.19
N GLY A 702 27.34 43.45 -7.07
CA GLY A 702 27.08 43.85 -8.47
C GLY A 702 27.73 42.91 -9.48
N GLY A 703 27.12 42.72 -10.66
CA GLY A 703 27.55 41.69 -11.62
C GLY A 703 29.05 41.76 -11.98
N GLN A 704 29.74 40.63 -11.90
CA GLN A 704 31.19 40.47 -12.14
C GLN A 704 32.10 41.33 -11.24
N SER A 705 31.61 41.85 -10.10
CA SER A 705 32.48 42.51 -9.11
C SER A 705 33.44 41.53 -8.43
N ARG A 706 34.64 42.01 -8.08
CA ARG A 706 35.73 41.20 -7.53
C ARG A 706 36.36 41.88 -6.32
N ALA A 707 36.05 41.40 -5.12
CA ALA A 707 36.75 41.74 -3.88
C ALA A 707 37.77 40.63 -3.55
N THR A 708 39.03 40.88 -3.89
CA THR A 708 40.11 39.88 -3.77
C THR A 708 41.15 40.22 -2.72
N GLY A 709 41.15 41.43 -2.14
CA GLY A 709 41.96 41.73 -0.93
C GLY A 709 41.25 41.35 0.37
N ALA A 710 41.99 41.21 1.48
CA ALA A 710 41.41 40.99 2.80
C ALA A 710 40.64 42.24 3.28
N SER A 711 39.41 42.08 3.77
CA SER A 711 38.49 43.18 4.13
C SER A 711 38.23 44.18 2.98
N ALA A 712 38.42 43.77 1.72
CA ALA A 712 38.16 44.61 0.56
C ALA A 712 36.65 44.71 0.27
N THR A 713 36.18 45.88 -0.17
CA THR A 713 34.77 46.14 -0.52
C THR A 713 34.67 46.60 -1.97
N ALA A 714 34.08 45.79 -2.85
CA ALA A 714 33.81 46.13 -4.24
C ALA A 714 32.31 46.23 -4.51
N VAL A 715 31.81 47.43 -4.81
CA VAL A 715 30.40 47.70 -5.08
C VAL A 715 30.24 48.37 -6.44
N GLY A 716 29.48 47.74 -7.33
CA GLY A 716 29.28 48.17 -8.72
C GLY A 716 29.66 47.07 -9.71
N ALA A 717 28.98 47.04 -10.87
CA ALA A 717 29.26 46.01 -11.87
C ALA A 717 30.72 46.12 -12.37
N SER A 718 31.39 44.97 -12.46
CA SER A 718 32.81 44.86 -12.86
C SER A 718 33.79 45.71 -12.03
N SER A 719 33.44 46.08 -10.80
CA SER A 719 34.37 46.74 -9.87
C SER A 719 35.41 45.76 -9.30
N VAL A 720 36.63 46.21 -9.04
CA VAL A 720 37.75 45.36 -8.59
C VAL A 720 38.47 45.98 -7.40
N ALA A 721 38.28 45.41 -6.21
CA ALA A 721 39.02 45.77 -5.00
C ALA A 721 40.02 44.65 -4.68
N SER A 722 41.28 44.79 -5.12
CA SER A 722 42.33 43.76 -4.96
C SER A 722 43.34 44.06 -3.87
N GLY A 723 43.41 45.29 -3.37
CA GLY A 723 44.24 45.63 -2.22
C GLY A 723 43.61 45.25 -0.88
N ASP A 724 44.41 44.97 0.14
CA ASP A 724 43.91 44.73 1.50
C ASP A 724 43.26 45.99 2.08
N ALA A 725 42.09 45.85 2.68
CA ALA A 725 41.23 46.93 3.18
C ALA A 725 40.93 48.01 2.12
N SER A 726 40.91 47.63 0.83
CA SER A 726 40.58 48.54 -0.26
C SER A 726 39.06 48.67 -0.47
N VAL A 727 38.60 49.81 -0.98
CA VAL A 727 37.18 50.09 -1.22
C VAL A 727 36.99 50.61 -2.64
N THR A 728 36.12 50.00 -3.43
CA THR A 728 35.69 50.50 -4.74
C THR A 728 34.18 50.65 -4.79
N LEU A 729 33.69 51.81 -5.20
CA LEU A 729 32.26 52.08 -5.38
C LEU A 729 32.02 52.74 -6.75
N GLY A 730 31.53 51.97 -7.73
CA GLY A 730 31.24 52.45 -9.09
C GLY A 730 31.46 51.40 -10.18
N LEU A 731 30.81 51.58 -11.33
CA LEU A 731 30.98 50.74 -12.53
C LEU A 731 32.46 50.78 -13.01
N PHE A 732 33.10 49.62 -13.18
CA PHE A 732 34.52 49.50 -13.60
C PHE A 732 35.53 50.24 -12.70
N SER A 733 35.20 50.52 -11.44
CA SER A 733 36.16 51.12 -10.49
C SER A 733 37.19 50.10 -10.00
N GLY A 734 38.41 50.55 -9.71
CA GLY A 734 39.53 49.69 -9.31
C GLY A 734 40.32 50.24 -8.11
N ALA A 735 40.59 49.43 -7.10
CA ALA A 735 41.47 49.76 -5.98
C ALA A 735 42.44 48.61 -5.75
N SER A 736 43.67 48.77 -6.23
CA SER A 736 44.66 47.69 -6.29
C SER A 736 45.68 47.68 -5.16
N ALA A 737 45.78 48.76 -4.40
CA ALA A 737 46.75 48.91 -3.31
C ALA A 737 46.11 48.82 -1.91
N THR A 738 46.92 48.51 -0.90
CA THR A 738 46.48 48.41 0.50
C THR A 738 45.89 49.73 1.03
N ARG A 739 44.72 49.66 1.65
CA ARG A 739 43.92 50.79 2.18
C ARG A 739 43.61 51.86 1.13
N SER A 740 43.51 51.50 -0.14
CA SER A 740 43.15 52.43 -1.22
C SER A 740 41.63 52.50 -1.44
N THR A 741 41.10 53.67 -1.81
CA THR A 741 39.66 53.90 -2.00
C THR A 741 39.38 54.52 -3.36
N ALA A 742 38.53 53.93 -4.19
CA ALA A 742 38.10 54.47 -5.48
C ALA A 742 36.57 54.67 -5.50
N LEU A 743 36.11 55.92 -5.63
CA LEU A 743 34.71 56.30 -5.59
C LEU A 743 34.29 56.98 -6.90
N GLY A 744 33.53 56.29 -7.76
CA GLY A 744 33.07 56.78 -9.05
C GLY A 744 33.31 55.77 -10.19
N ALA A 745 32.58 55.91 -11.30
CA ALA A 745 32.77 55.04 -12.46
C ALA A 745 34.20 55.20 -13.05
N ASN A 746 34.90 54.09 -13.32
CA ASN A 746 36.29 54.08 -13.79
C ASN A 746 37.31 54.79 -12.87
N ALA A 747 36.99 55.04 -11.60
CA ALA A 747 37.99 55.57 -10.65
C ALA A 747 39.04 54.49 -10.33
N GLN A 748 40.32 54.85 -10.27
CA GLN A 748 41.42 53.93 -10.00
C GLN A 748 42.33 54.42 -8.86
N ALA A 749 42.43 53.65 -7.77
CA ALA A 749 43.32 53.93 -6.65
C ALA A 749 44.43 52.86 -6.60
N MET A 750 45.67 53.26 -6.89
CA MET A 750 46.78 52.34 -7.17
C MET A 750 47.96 52.47 -6.21
N ALA A 751 47.94 53.46 -5.33
CA ALA A 751 48.95 53.61 -4.30
C ALA A 751 48.41 53.35 -2.90
N MET A 752 49.30 53.00 -1.97
CA MET A 752 48.91 52.69 -0.58
C MET A 752 48.24 53.90 0.07
N ARG A 753 47.15 53.69 0.84
CA ARG A 753 46.41 54.76 1.53
C ARG A 753 45.95 55.92 0.62
N SER A 754 45.75 55.66 -0.68
CA SER A 754 45.30 56.67 -1.65
C SER A 754 43.77 56.66 -1.83
N THR A 755 43.17 57.80 -2.19
CA THR A 755 41.74 57.93 -2.48
C THR A 755 41.50 58.59 -3.84
N ALA A 756 40.90 57.88 -4.80
CA ALA A 756 40.43 58.43 -6.07
C ALA A 756 38.94 58.80 -5.96
N LEU A 757 38.61 60.10 -6.07
CA LEU A 757 37.26 60.64 -5.84
C LEU A 757 36.68 61.27 -7.10
N GLY A 758 35.69 60.61 -7.71
CA GLY A 758 34.96 61.04 -8.90
C GLY A 758 35.15 60.11 -10.10
N SER A 759 34.29 60.25 -11.12
CA SER A 759 34.38 59.42 -12.34
C SER A 759 35.71 59.66 -13.10
N GLY A 760 36.41 58.57 -13.44
CA GLY A 760 37.64 58.55 -14.21
C GLY A 760 38.88 59.13 -13.53
N THR A 761 38.87 59.30 -12.20
CA THR A 761 40.03 59.78 -11.45
C THR A 761 41.06 58.69 -11.22
N VAL A 762 42.34 59.06 -11.12
CA VAL A 762 43.42 58.13 -10.80
C VAL A 762 44.23 58.68 -9.64
N ALA A 763 44.45 57.85 -8.62
CA ALA A 763 45.33 58.13 -7.49
C ALA A 763 46.50 57.15 -7.52
N ASP A 764 47.65 57.62 -8.02
CA ASP A 764 48.89 56.87 -8.24
C ASP A 764 49.99 57.21 -7.20
N GLU A 765 49.70 58.09 -6.23
CA GLU A 765 50.61 58.50 -5.17
C GLU A 765 50.15 58.06 -3.77
N THR A 766 51.10 57.62 -2.93
CA THR A 766 50.82 57.13 -1.57
C THR A 766 50.39 58.28 -0.66
N ASP A 767 49.42 58.05 0.24
CA ASP A 767 48.92 59.05 1.20
C ASP A 767 48.25 60.29 0.56
N THR A 768 47.54 60.12 -0.56
CA THR A 768 46.89 61.23 -1.29
C THR A 768 45.39 61.04 -1.51
N VAL A 769 44.67 62.16 -1.73
CA VAL A 769 43.30 62.16 -2.26
C VAL A 769 43.33 62.84 -3.63
N SER A 770 43.12 62.06 -4.70
CA SER A 770 43.05 62.57 -6.07
C SER A 770 41.59 62.79 -6.48
N VAL A 771 41.26 64.02 -6.86
CA VAL A 771 39.98 64.38 -7.49
C VAL A 771 40.08 64.50 -9.02
N GLY A 772 41.24 64.17 -9.61
CA GLY A 772 41.50 64.32 -11.04
C GLY A 772 42.32 63.16 -11.60
N ILE A 773 42.89 63.36 -12.79
CA ILE A 773 43.84 62.43 -13.39
C ILE A 773 45.07 63.20 -13.86
N SER A 774 46.24 62.81 -13.36
CA SER A 774 47.53 63.39 -13.71
C SER A 774 47.90 63.07 -15.16
N ALA A 775 48.79 63.83 -15.79
CA ALA A 775 49.27 63.53 -17.14
C ALA A 775 49.98 62.17 -17.22
N ALA A 776 50.65 61.75 -16.14
CA ALA A 776 51.33 60.45 -16.04
C ALA A 776 50.34 59.27 -15.93
N ALA A 777 49.31 59.42 -15.09
CA ALA A 777 48.22 58.45 -14.98
C ALA A 777 47.41 58.34 -16.29
N ALA A 778 47.11 59.47 -16.93
CA ALA A 778 46.39 59.55 -18.21
C ALA A 778 47.05 58.69 -19.32
N ALA A 779 48.39 58.73 -19.40
CA ALA A 779 49.16 57.93 -20.36
C ALA A 779 49.09 56.42 -20.08
N THR A 780 49.05 56.02 -18.81
CA THR A 780 48.99 54.61 -18.38
C THR A 780 47.63 53.98 -18.68
N PHE A 781 46.54 54.76 -18.62
CA PHE A 781 45.16 54.26 -18.78
C PHE A 781 44.52 54.58 -20.13
N ASN A 782 45.28 55.15 -21.09
CA ASN A 782 44.77 55.60 -22.38
C ASN A 782 43.54 56.53 -22.22
N THR A 783 43.68 57.53 -21.35
CA THR A 783 42.65 58.52 -21.03
C THR A 783 43.22 59.93 -21.06
N THR A 784 42.37 60.95 -21.01
CA THR A 784 42.80 62.36 -21.05
C THR A 784 43.06 62.90 -19.64
N ALA A 785 44.17 63.62 -19.45
CA ALA A 785 44.45 64.36 -18.23
C ALA A 785 43.32 65.37 -17.93
N ALA A 786 42.78 65.37 -16.71
CA ALA A 786 41.64 66.22 -16.34
C ALA A 786 41.67 66.58 -14.86
N THR A 787 41.56 67.88 -14.56
CA THR A 787 41.42 68.40 -13.20
C THR A 787 39.94 68.62 -12.87
N LYS A 788 39.49 68.23 -11.67
CA LYS A 788 38.14 68.57 -11.18
C LYS A 788 38.20 69.72 -10.18
N ARG A 789 37.17 70.57 -10.18
CA ARG A 789 37.03 71.65 -9.20
C ARG A 789 36.45 71.11 -7.91
N ILE A 790 37.05 71.48 -6.78
CA ILE A 790 36.45 71.32 -5.45
C ILE A 790 35.77 72.65 -5.11
N VAL A 791 34.47 72.62 -4.79
CA VAL A 791 33.65 73.82 -4.50
C VAL A 791 33.06 73.71 -3.10
N ASN A 792 32.57 74.82 -2.53
CA ASN A 792 32.02 74.90 -1.16
C ASN A 792 33.03 74.52 -0.05
N VAL A 793 34.32 74.77 -0.29
CA VAL A 793 35.37 74.69 0.73
C VAL A 793 35.37 76.02 1.48
N ALA A 794 35.27 75.99 2.81
CA ALA A 794 35.44 77.18 3.63
C ALA A 794 36.92 77.61 3.64
N ASP A 795 37.19 78.85 4.02
CA ASP A 795 38.55 79.33 4.17
C ASP A 795 39.33 78.46 5.18
N GLY A 796 40.46 77.90 4.75
CA GLY A 796 41.35 77.09 5.57
C GLY A 796 41.94 77.87 6.76
N ILE A 797 41.84 77.31 7.96
CA ILE A 797 42.28 77.94 9.21
C ILE A 797 43.64 77.35 9.64
N ASN A 798 43.86 76.05 9.41
CA ASN A 798 45.11 75.35 9.74
C ASN A 798 46.02 75.20 8.51
N ALA A 799 47.31 74.95 8.75
CA ALA A 799 48.31 74.82 7.67
C ALA A 799 48.06 73.69 6.66
N ASN A 800 47.22 72.71 7.02
CA ASN A 800 46.88 71.56 6.18
C ASN A 800 45.52 71.69 5.47
N ASP A 801 44.81 72.81 5.67
CA ASP A 801 43.52 73.04 5.03
C ASP A 801 43.70 73.44 3.56
N ALA A 802 42.73 73.10 2.71
CA ALA A 802 42.74 73.54 1.32
C ALA A 802 42.45 75.05 1.24
N VAL A 803 43.36 75.81 0.62
CA VAL A 803 43.24 77.26 0.44
C VAL A 803 42.14 77.55 -0.59
N THR A 804 41.14 78.34 -0.23
CA THR A 804 40.12 78.79 -1.20
C THR A 804 40.73 79.82 -2.14
N LYS A 805 40.14 80.01 -3.33
CA LYS A 805 40.57 81.12 -4.22
C LYS A 805 40.47 82.47 -3.50
N GLY A 806 39.51 82.67 -2.60
CA GLY A 806 39.38 83.89 -1.80
C GLY A 806 40.54 84.09 -0.83
N GLN A 807 41.03 83.04 -0.19
CA GLN A 807 42.23 83.09 0.64
C GLN A 807 43.51 83.21 -0.16
N LEU A 808 43.60 82.58 -1.35
CA LEU A 808 44.73 82.78 -2.25
C LEU A 808 44.71 84.21 -2.80
N ASP A 809 43.54 84.77 -3.12
CA ASP A 809 43.40 86.16 -3.55
C ASP A 809 43.73 87.12 -2.40
N ALA A 810 43.32 86.83 -1.16
CA ALA A 810 43.68 87.58 0.04
C ALA A 810 45.17 87.41 0.41
N ALA A 811 45.74 86.21 0.24
CA ALA A 811 47.16 85.90 0.42
C ALA A 811 48.00 86.46 -0.71
N VAL A 812 47.47 86.61 -1.93
CA VAL A 812 48.10 87.34 -3.06
C VAL A 812 47.96 88.84 -2.84
N PHE A 813 46.91 89.30 -2.16
CA PHE A 813 46.81 90.68 -1.66
C PHE A 813 47.79 90.93 -0.49
N THR A 814 48.13 89.89 0.28
CA THR A 814 49.10 89.94 1.40
C THR A 814 50.55 89.63 0.95
N ALA A 815 50.73 88.84 -0.10
CA ALA A 815 52.02 88.45 -0.71
C ALA A 815 52.44 89.42 -1.83
N GLY A 816 51.47 90.10 -2.46
CA GLY A 816 51.70 91.40 -3.10
C GLY A 816 52.03 92.50 -2.08
N GLY A 817 51.89 92.21 -0.78
CA GLY A 817 52.12 93.13 0.34
C GLY A 817 53.30 92.79 1.25
N ASN A 818 54.15 91.79 0.97
CA ASN A 818 55.35 91.54 1.78
C ASN A 818 56.55 90.98 0.98
N ALA A 819 57.04 91.81 0.06
CA ALA A 819 58.46 91.87 -0.28
C ALA A 819 59.25 92.72 0.76
N ALA A 820 58.94 92.60 2.05
CA ALA A 820 59.54 93.39 3.14
C ALA A 820 60.58 92.62 3.99
N LEU A 821 60.88 91.36 3.68
CA LEU A 821 62.03 90.65 4.29
C LEU A 821 63.08 90.16 3.30
N ALA A 822 62.87 90.25 1.98
CA ALA A 822 63.90 89.95 0.98
C ALA A 822 64.61 91.20 0.40
N GLN A 823 64.06 92.42 0.60
CA GLN A 823 64.61 93.67 0.08
C GLN A 823 65.09 94.64 1.18
N ALA A 824 65.26 94.18 2.43
CA ALA A 824 65.93 94.96 3.47
C ALA A 824 67.47 94.94 3.34
N THR A 825 68.04 94.10 2.45
CA THR A 825 69.51 94.01 2.23
C THR A 825 69.96 94.50 0.85
N ALA A 826 69.03 94.87 -0.04
CA ALA A 826 69.34 95.61 -1.27
C ALA A 826 68.71 97.01 -1.23
N ASN A 827 68.95 97.69 -0.11
CA ASN A 827 69.42 99.08 -0.03
C ASN A 827 68.79 100.09 -1.01
N THR A 828 68.23 101.15 -0.42
CA THR A 828 68.82 102.48 -0.61
C THR A 828 69.11 102.87 -2.05
N ALA A 829 68.12 102.68 -2.93
CA ALA A 829 68.20 103.13 -4.30
C ALA A 829 66.86 103.75 -4.73
N LEU A 830 66.73 105.03 -4.36
CA LEU A 830 66.06 106.07 -5.13
C LEU A 830 64.54 105.96 -5.32
N ALA A 831 63.84 106.72 -4.47
CA ALA A 831 62.80 107.68 -4.86
C ALA A 831 62.39 107.67 -6.34
N ASN A 832 61.16 107.23 -6.65
CA ASN A 832 60.23 107.90 -7.57
C ASN A 832 58.87 107.20 -7.58
N GLY A 833 57.80 107.99 -7.41
CA GLY A 833 56.47 107.54 -7.00
C GLY A 833 55.54 106.99 -8.08
N ALA A 834 54.50 106.31 -7.62
CA ALA A 834 53.35 105.90 -8.44
C ALA A 834 51.98 106.01 -7.72
N TYR A 835 51.87 105.82 -6.40
CA TYR A 835 50.55 105.69 -5.75
C TYR A 835 50.02 106.89 -4.95
N PHE A 836 50.84 107.89 -4.59
CA PHE A 836 50.34 109.14 -3.97
C PHE A 836 50.80 110.37 -4.76
N ARG A 837 49.91 110.90 -5.62
CA ARG A 837 50.04 112.21 -6.27
C ARG A 837 48.94 113.12 -5.72
N ALA A 838 49.31 114.22 -5.06
CA ALA A 838 48.38 115.26 -4.65
C ALA A 838 48.47 116.42 -5.66
N ASN A 839 47.47 116.57 -6.52
CA ASN A 839 47.32 117.71 -7.44
C ASN A 839 46.07 118.51 -7.03
N SER A 840 46.25 119.57 -6.23
CA SER A 840 45.14 120.40 -5.72
C SER A 840 45.54 121.88 -5.61
N THR A 841 44.63 122.79 -5.98
CA THR A 841 44.75 124.26 -5.84
C THR A 841 44.01 124.81 -4.62
N GLY A 842 43.49 123.94 -3.74
CA GLY A 842 42.75 124.30 -2.54
C GLY A 842 43.65 124.68 -1.35
N ALA A 843 43.05 125.12 -0.24
CA ALA A 843 43.76 125.42 1.01
C ALA A 843 44.57 124.21 1.53
N LEU A 844 45.52 124.39 2.45
CA LEU A 844 46.33 123.29 2.97
C LEU A 844 45.49 122.32 3.82
N PRO A 845 45.78 120.99 3.80
CA PRO A 845 45.20 120.05 4.76
C PRO A 845 45.64 120.40 6.20
N GLN A 846 44.70 120.37 7.14
CA GLN A 846 44.89 120.74 8.55
C GLN A 846 44.57 119.55 9.46
N ALA A 847 45.59 118.83 9.92
CA ALA A 847 45.49 117.79 10.95
C ALA A 847 45.82 118.38 12.32
N THR A 848 44.86 119.09 12.93
CA THR A 848 45.06 119.79 14.22
C THR A 848 44.73 118.94 15.44
N GLY A 849 44.10 117.77 15.26
CA GLY A 849 43.91 116.78 16.32
C GLY A 849 45.15 115.92 16.57
N ALA A 850 45.34 115.46 17.81
CA ALA A 850 46.43 114.53 18.15
C ALA A 850 46.31 113.23 17.33
N GLU A 851 47.39 112.75 16.71
CA GLU A 851 47.38 111.54 15.86
C GLU A 851 46.41 111.60 14.65
N ALA A 852 46.07 112.80 14.16
CA ALA A 852 45.15 112.98 13.05
C ALA A 852 45.83 112.86 11.66
N ILE A 853 45.09 112.40 10.65
CA ILE A 853 45.54 112.24 9.26
C ILE A 853 44.73 113.19 8.37
N ALA A 854 45.38 114.15 7.68
CA ALA A 854 44.72 115.04 6.73
C ALA A 854 45.38 114.99 5.33
N VAL A 855 44.63 114.63 4.29
CA VAL A 855 45.15 114.44 2.92
C VAL A 855 44.17 115.00 1.87
N GLY A 856 44.45 116.16 1.28
CA GLY A 856 43.59 116.81 0.27
C GLY A 856 43.42 118.32 0.50
N GLY A 857 43.03 119.07 -0.53
CA GLY A 857 42.93 120.54 -0.44
C GLY A 857 41.82 121.01 0.51
N GLY A 858 42.16 121.64 1.63
CA GLY A 858 41.23 122.23 2.59
C GLY A 858 40.61 121.24 3.57
N SER A 859 41.10 119.99 3.63
CA SER A 859 40.64 119.01 4.63
C SER A 859 41.01 119.44 6.06
N LEU A 860 40.11 119.26 7.03
CA LEU A 860 40.28 119.60 8.44
C LEU A 860 40.02 118.36 9.32
N ALA A 861 41.07 117.79 9.91
CA ALA A 861 41.00 116.73 10.91
C ALA A 861 41.37 117.31 12.28
N SER A 862 40.37 117.84 13.00
CA SER A 862 40.57 118.54 14.28
C SER A 862 40.25 117.69 15.52
N GLY A 863 39.66 116.51 15.36
CA GLY A 863 39.46 115.55 16.44
C GLY A 863 40.70 114.70 16.71
N ALA A 864 40.92 114.26 17.95
CA ALA A 864 42.00 113.32 18.27
C ALA A 864 41.81 111.99 17.52
N GLN A 865 42.85 111.44 16.90
CA GLN A 865 42.83 110.23 16.07
C GLN A 865 41.87 110.29 14.87
N SER A 866 41.53 111.51 14.40
CA SER A 866 40.61 111.71 13.28
C SER A 866 41.30 111.62 11.92
N VAL A 867 40.55 111.23 10.88
CA VAL A 867 41.07 111.05 9.51
C VAL A 867 40.23 111.89 8.54
N ALA A 868 40.81 112.88 7.86
CA ALA A 868 40.17 113.68 6.82
C ALA A 868 40.91 113.56 5.48
N ILE A 869 40.31 112.92 4.46
CA ILE A 869 40.97 112.64 3.17
C ILE A 869 40.08 113.14 2.02
N GLY A 870 40.44 114.23 1.33
CA GLY A 870 39.69 114.80 0.20
C GLY A 870 39.56 116.33 0.26
N SER A 871 38.92 116.96 -0.74
CA SER A 871 38.82 118.42 -0.80
C SER A 871 37.78 118.96 0.21
N ALA A 872 38.15 119.80 1.16
CA ALA A 872 37.26 120.34 2.20
C ALA A 872 36.56 119.29 3.10
N ALA A 873 37.14 118.09 3.25
CA ALA A 873 36.66 117.07 4.19
C ALA A 873 36.89 117.50 5.66
N ARG A 874 35.87 117.48 6.52
CA ARG A 874 35.94 117.90 7.93
C ARG A 874 35.68 116.71 8.87
N ALA A 875 36.68 116.30 9.64
CA ALA A 875 36.58 115.31 10.73
C ALA A 875 36.84 116.03 12.06
N VAL A 876 35.77 116.46 12.73
CA VAL A 876 35.83 117.37 13.88
C VAL A 876 35.65 116.63 15.21
N GLY A 877 34.95 115.49 15.22
CA GLY A 877 34.78 114.64 16.41
C GLY A 877 36.01 113.75 16.69
N GLY A 878 36.20 113.32 17.94
CA GLY A 878 37.27 112.40 18.32
C GLY A 878 37.11 111.05 17.62
N LYS A 879 38.18 110.52 17.02
CA LYS A 879 38.22 109.31 16.19
C LYS A 879 37.31 109.35 14.95
N ALA A 880 36.87 110.53 14.51
CA ALA A 880 36.00 110.68 13.34
C ALA A 880 36.75 110.46 12.01
N VAL A 881 36.06 109.95 10.98
CA VAL A 881 36.63 109.65 9.66
C VAL A 881 35.81 110.36 8.58
N SER A 882 36.42 111.27 7.81
CA SER A 882 35.80 112.06 6.74
C SER A 882 36.58 111.87 5.43
N ILE A 883 36.05 111.16 4.43
CA ILE A 883 36.79 110.81 3.20
C ILE A 883 36.01 111.19 1.94
N GLY A 884 36.45 112.18 1.17
CA GLY A 884 35.86 112.68 -0.07
C GLY A 884 35.72 114.21 -0.07
N ALA A 885 34.92 114.80 -0.97
CA ALA A 885 34.80 116.26 -1.06
C ALA A 885 33.68 116.81 -0.15
N GLY A 886 33.92 117.92 0.56
CA GLY A 886 32.90 118.65 1.34
C GLY A 886 32.20 117.90 2.49
N ASN A 887 32.67 116.71 2.88
CA ASN A 887 32.06 115.90 3.95
C ASN A 887 32.27 116.51 5.34
N THR A 888 31.35 116.27 6.28
CA THR A 888 31.42 116.71 7.67
C THR A 888 31.09 115.54 8.62
N ALA A 889 32.09 115.05 9.35
CA ALA A 889 31.96 114.08 10.44
C ALA A 889 32.28 114.79 11.77
N SER A 890 31.25 115.20 12.52
CA SER A 890 31.41 116.01 13.74
C SER A 890 31.03 115.30 15.03
N GLY A 891 30.43 114.12 14.97
CA GLY A 891 30.22 113.26 16.14
C GLY A 891 31.48 112.46 16.49
N ASP A 892 31.66 112.12 17.77
CA ASP A 892 32.77 111.26 18.19
C ASP A 892 32.60 109.85 17.58
N GLY A 893 33.64 109.35 16.90
CA GLY A 893 33.61 108.10 16.14
C GLY A 893 32.73 108.12 14.88
N ALA A 894 32.28 109.29 14.42
CA ALA A 894 31.44 109.41 13.23
C ALA A 894 32.23 109.20 11.92
N VAL A 895 31.59 108.64 10.89
CA VAL A 895 32.20 108.31 9.59
C VAL A 895 31.40 108.94 8.45
N ALA A 896 31.99 109.89 7.70
CA ALA A 896 31.38 110.51 6.52
C ALA A 896 32.24 110.26 5.27
N ILE A 897 31.74 109.54 4.26
CA ILE A 897 32.54 109.15 3.09
C ILE A 897 31.76 109.41 1.78
N GLY A 898 32.35 110.13 0.81
CA GLY A 898 31.76 110.50 -0.49
C GLY A 898 31.71 112.01 -0.78
N ASP A 899 30.66 112.59 -1.37
CA ASP A 899 30.61 114.03 -1.74
C ASP A 899 29.18 114.63 -1.83
N PRO A 900 28.81 115.65 -1.04
CA PRO A 900 29.15 115.91 0.36
C PRO A 900 28.18 115.22 1.32
N ASN A 901 28.63 114.72 2.47
CA ASN A 901 27.79 114.04 3.49
C ASN A 901 27.98 114.65 4.88
N VAL A 902 26.97 114.51 5.74
CA VAL A 902 26.94 115.07 7.10
C VAL A 902 26.65 113.96 8.11
N ALA A 903 27.62 113.62 8.96
CA ALA A 903 27.50 112.67 10.07
C ALA A 903 27.79 113.38 11.40
N THR A 904 26.74 113.78 12.12
CA THR A 904 26.87 114.59 13.35
C THR A 904 26.53 113.85 14.63
N GLY A 905 25.87 112.68 14.54
CA GLY A 905 25.63 111.82 15.70
C GLY A 905 26.89 111.08 16.16
N THR A 906 27.02 110.80 17.45
CA THR A 906 28.12 109.98 17.99
C THR A 906 28.05 108.57 17.41
N GLY A 907 29.13 108.09 16.79
CA GLY A 907 29.19 106.81 16.09
C GLY A 907 28.34 106.72 14.81
N ALA A 908 27.86 107.85 14.28
CA ALA A 908 27.00 107.86 13.08
C ALA A 908 27.81 107.66 11.78
N ILE A 909 27.21 107.03 10.76
CA ILE A 909 27.86 106.70 9.49
C ILE A 909 27.04 107.28 8.33
N ALA A 910 27.62 108.17 7.52
CA ALA A 910 27.02 108.71 6.29
C ALA A 910 27.91 108.39 5.08
N LEU A 911 27.43 107.59 4.13
CA LEU A 911 28.24 107.10 3.00
C LEU A 911 27.50 107.28 1.65
N GLY A 912 28.10 108.02 0.71
CA GLY A 912 27.55 108.32 -0.63
C GLY A 912 27.54 109.81 -0.99
N ALA A 913 26.40 110.43 -1.32
CA ALA A 913 26.33 111.86 -1.66
C ALA A 913 25.10 112.56 -1.05
N ASN A 914 25.25 113.75 -0.49
CA ASN A 914 24.20 114.54 0.18
C ASN A 914 23.47 113.83 1.34
N ASN A 915 24.09 112.84 1.98
CA ASN A 915 23.45 112.10 3.07
C ASN A 915 23.59 112.79 4.43
N SER A 916 22.63 112.57 5.34
CA SER A 916 22.58 113.16 6.67
C SER A 916 22.31 112.10 7.75
N ALA A 917 23.29 111.81 8.60
CA ALA A 917 23.18 110.90 9.75
C ALA A 917 23.38 111.69 11.06
N THR A 918 22.27 112.13 11.67
CA THR A 918 22.30 113.04 12.83
C THR A 918 21.88 112.38 14.14
N GLY A 919 21.28 111.19 14.10
CA GLY A 919 20.97 110.40 15.30
C GLY A 919 22.22 109.68 15.86
N THR A 920 22.21 109.37 17.15
CA THR A 920 23.31 108.65 17.81
C THR A 920 23.39 107.22 17.29
N GLY A 921 24.53 106.79 16.74
CA GLY A 921 24.68 105.48 16.10
C GLY A 921 23.86 105.29 14.82
N ALA A 922 23.41 106.38 14.19
CA ALA A 922 22.58 106.32 12.97
C ALA A 922 23.43 106.06 11.72
N VAL A 923 22.86 105.38 10.71
CA VAL A 923 23.54 105.02 9.45
C VAL A 923 22.74 105.50 8.25
N ALA A 924 23.28 106.38 7.41
CA ALA A 924 22.69 106.86 6.16
C ALA A 924 23.57 106.48 4.96
N LEU A 925 23.08 105.60 4.08
CA LEU A 925 23.85 105.03 2.95
C LEU A 925 23.10 105.23 1.63
N GLY A 926 23.62 106.07 0.72
CA GLY A 926 22.98 106.31 -0.58
C GLY A 926 23.21 107.70 -1.18
N ASN A 927 22.18 108.30 -1.77
CA ASN A 927 22.19 109.70 -2.22
C ASN A 927 21.00 110.44 -1.59
N ALA A 928 21.22 111.59 -0.94
CA ALA A 928 20.20 112.34 -0.22
C ALA A 928 19.43 111.55 0.87
N SER A 929 20.03 110.51 1.45
CA SER A 929 19.43 109.72 2.54
C SER A 929 19.56 110.41 3.90
N SER A 930 18.58 110.23 4.79
CA SER A 930 18.47 110.95 6.07
C SER A 930 18.11 110.02 7.23
N ALA A 931 19.05 109.79 8.14
CA ALA A 931 18.89 108.97 9.35
C ALA A 931 18.99 109.87 10.60
N THR A 932 17.84 110.34 11.08
CA THR A 932 17.76 111.35 12.15
C THR A 932 17.29 110.80 13.51
N GLY A 933 16.88 109.53 13.56
CA GLY A 933 16.55 108.83 14.81
C GLY A 933 17.76 108.12 15.43
N ASP A 934 17.79 107.97 16.74
CA ASP A 934 18.88 107.25 17.42
C ASP A 934 18.89 105.76 17.03
N GLY A 935 20.04 105.24 16.61
CA GLY A 935 20.22 103.88 16.10
C GLY A 935 19.43 103.59 14.82
N SER A 936 18.99 104.62 14.08
CA SER A 936 18.24 104.45 12.84
C SER A 936 19.16 104.21 11.64
N VAL A 937 18.67 103.48 10.64
CA VAL A 937 19.44 103.10 9.45
C VAL A 937 18.62 103.41 8.20
N ALA A 938 19.06 104.34 7.35
CA ALA A 938 18.46 104.68 6.06
C ALA A 938 19.38 104.23 4.92
N ILE A 939 18.93 103.33 4.04
CA ILE A 939 19.71 102.81 2.91
C ILE A 939 18.93 103.00 1.60
N GLY A 940 19.45 103.85 0.71
CA GLY A 940 18.93 104.12 -0.64
C GLY A 940 18.74 105.61 -0.98
N ASN A 941 18.36 105.92 -2.23
CA ASN A 941 18.27 107.32 -2.73
C ASN A 941 17.04 108.05 -2.15
N GLY A 942 17.27 109.05 -1.28
CA GLY A 942 16.19 109.81 -0.63
C GLY A 942 15.49 109.06 0.51
N ALA A 943 16.06 107.97 1.03
CA ALA A 943 15.48 107.21 2.14
C ALA A 943 15.52 108.00 3.46
N VAL A 944 14.42 108.01 4.24
CA VAL A 944 14.32 108.76 5.50
C VAL A 944 13.98 107.81 6.67
N ALA A 945 14.84 107.77 7.69
CA ALA A 945 14.67 107.02 8.95
C ALA A 945 14.69 107.98 10.16
N SER A 946 13.52 108.50 10.50
CA SER A 946 13.35 109.57 11.50
C SER A 946 12.97 109.10 12.91
N ARG A 947 12.77 107.79 13.13
CA ARG A 947 12.43 107.21 14.43
C ARG A 947 13.59 106.40 15.01
N ALA A 948 13.68 106.34 16.34
CA ALA A 948 14.70 105.54 17.01
C ALA A 948 14.59 104.05 16.66
N GLY A 949 15.71 103.42 16.30
CA GLY A 949 15.80 102.00 15.89
C GLY A 949 15.11 101.65 14.57
N GLN A 950 14.69 102.64 13.76
CA GLN A 950 14.04 102.41 12.47
C GLN A 950 15.08 102.04 11.40
N VAL A 951 14.83 100.95 10.68
CA VAL A 951 15.58 100.62 9.44
C VAL A 951 14.70 100.89 8.23
N ALA A 952 15.12 101.79 7.33
CA ALA A 952 14.44 102.20 6.12
C ALA A 952 15.27 101.82 4.88
N LEU A 953 14.74 100.94 4.02
CA LEU A 953 15.39 100.49 2.78
C LEU A 953 14.57 100.94 1.57
N GLY A 954 15.17 101.69 0.62
CA GLY A 954 14.54 102.05 -0.66
C GLY A 954 14.70 103.52 -1.09
N THR A 955 13.69 104.08 -1.77
CA THR A 955 13.67 105.49 -2.23
C THR A 955 12.70 106.35 -1.41
N SER A 956 12.66 107.66 -1.65
CA SER A 956 11.68 108.58 -1.05
C SER A 956 10.21 108.22 -1.35
N ALA A 957 9.94 107.42 -2.38
CA ALA A 957 8.60 107.01 -2.81
C ALA A 957 8.28 105.53 -2.52
N SER A 958 9.26 104.71 -2.14
CA SER A 958 9.07 103.28 -1.87
C SER A 958 10.05 102.86 -0.79
N THR A 959 9.56 102.84 0.45
CA THR A 959 10.40 102.68 1.63
C THR A 959 9.88 101.53 2.49
N TYR A 960 10.67 100.48 2.64
CA TYR A 960 10.38 99.40 3.59
C TYR A 960 10.91 99.82 4.95
N THR A 961 10.00 100.06 5.90
CA THR A 961 10.37 100.52 7.25
C THR A 961 10.17 99.41 8.28
N ALA A 962 11.23 98.99 8.94
CA ALA A 962 11.18 98.08 10.07
C ALA A 962 11.20 98.91 11.35
N ALA A 963 10.02 99.19 11.90
CA ALA A 963 9.90 99.84 13.19
C ALA A 963 8.85 99.10 14.04
N GLY A 964 9.32 98.37 15.04
CA GLY A 964 8.45 97.64 15.98
C GLY A 964 7.61 96.55 15.30
N ILE A 965 8.26 95.53 14.74
CA ILE A 965 7.65 94.33 14.11
C ILE A 965 6.64 93.61 15.03
N ALA A 966 6.72 93.81 16.35
CA ALA A 966 5.78 93.27 17.34
C ALA A 966 4.79 94.30 17.93
N SER A 967 4.75 95.55 17.45
CA SER A 967 3.90 96.59 18.03
C SER A 967 2.43 96.45 17.62
N SER A 968 1.51 96.78 18.53
CA SER A 968 0.05 96.75 18.29
C SER A 968 -0.36 97.65 17.13
N ALA A 969 0.31 98.79 16.97
CA ALA A 969 0.09 99.72 15.86
C ALA A 969 0.50 99.13 14.50
N SER A 970 1.61 98.38 14.45
CA SER A 970 2.09 97.77 13.20
C SER A 970 1.20 96.61 12.74
N ARG A 971 0.55 95.88 13.67
CA ARG A 971 -0.42 94.82 13.34
C ARG A 971 -1.76 95.34 12.82
N VAL A 972 -2.24 96.48 13.34
CA VAL A 972 -3.50 97.10 12.91
C VAL A 972 -3.36 97.79 11.55
N ALA A 973 -2.16 98.24 11.20
CA ALA A 973 -1.88 98.90 9.93
C ALA A 973 -1.65 97.94 8.74
N GLN A 974 -1.60 96.62 8.96
CA GLN A 974 -1.45 95.67 7.86
C GLN A 974 -2.78 95.54 7.10
N ALA A 975 -2.84 96.11 5.90
CA ALA A 975 -3.99 96.02 5.00
C ALA A 975 -3.51 95.66 3.58
N GLY A 976 -4.21 94.73 2.92
CA GLY A 976 -3.89 94.23 1.57
C GLY A 976 -3.48 92.75 1.54
N ALA A 977 -3.29 92.20 0.34
CA ALA A 977 -2.95 90.79 0.14
C ALA A 977 -1.55 90.45 0.68
N LEU A 978 -1.44 89.35 1.41
CA LEU A 978 -0.18 88.87 1.97
C LEU A 978 0.75 88.37 0.85
N SER A 979 1.87 89.06 0.63
CA SER A 979 2.89 88.69 -0.36
C SER A 979 4.17 88.21 0.30
N LEU A 980 4.72 87.11 -0.23
CA LEU A 980 5.99 86.52 0.17
C LEU A 980 7.11 87.09 -0.70
N ILE A 981 8.21 87.54 -0.09
CA ILE A 981 9.39 88.00 -0.81
C ILE A 981 10.30 86.80 -1.03
N SER A 982 10.64 86.51 -2.29
CA SER A 982 11.53 85.41 -2.70
C SER A 982 12.72 85.94 -3.51
N THR A 983 13.81 85.18 -3.53
CA THR A 983 15.00 85.48 -4.34
C THR A 983 15.15 84.48 -5.47
N ASP A 984 15.53 84.95 -6.66
CA ASP A 984 15.98 84.06 -7.73
C ASP A 984 17.47 83.69 -7.53
N ALA A 985 17.96 82.76 -8.35
CA ALA A 985 19.33 82.23 -8.24
C ALA A 985 20.44 83.27 -8.51
N LEU A 986 20.10 84.46 -9.02
CA LEU A 986 21.04 85.56 -9.24
C LEU A 986 20.95 86.63 -8.14
N GLY A 987 20.07 86.43 -7.15
CA GLY A 987 19.93 87.30 -5.98
C GLY A 987 18.92 88.44 -6.16
N ASN A 988 18.08 88.43 -7.21
CA ASN A 988 17.05 89.46 -7.39
C ASN A 988 15.83 89.17 -6.52
N LEU A 989 15.26 90.20 -5.90
CA LEU A 989 14.08 90.10 -5.03
C LEU A 989 12.78 90.26 -5.84
N ALA A 990 11.85 89.31 -5.70
CA ALA A 990 10.52 89.35 -6.32
C ALA A 990 9.42 88.99 -5.31
N THR A 991 8.25 89.63 -5.43
CA THR A 991 7.09 89.36 -4.57
C THR A 991 6.16 88.35 -5.24
N SER A 992 5.82 87.28 -4.53
CA SER A 992 4.81 86.30 -4.94
C SER A 992 3.61 86.38 -3.98
N THR A 993 2.41 86.57 -4.50
CA THR A 993 1.17 86.52 -3.70
C THR A 993 0.87 85.09 -3.28
N LEU A 994 0.72 84.84 -1.98
CA LEU A 994 0.30 83.54 -1.47
C LEU A 994 -1.23 83.43 -1.57
N ASP A 995 -1.73 82.59 -2.46
CA ASP A 995 -3.16 82.30 -2.56
C ASP A 995 -3.62 81.41 -1.41
N VAL A 996 -4.13 82.03 -0.35
CA VAL A 996 -4.66 81.39 0.86
C VAL A 996 -5.82 80.42 0.58
N THR A 997 -6.48 80.50 -0.58
CA THR A 997 -7.52 79.52 -0.95
C THR A 997 -6.96 78.13 -1.27
N ARG A 998 -5.69 78.03 -1.69
CA ARG A 998 -5.02 76.73 -1.91
C ARG A 998 -4.58 76.06 -0.61
N LEU A 999 -4.44 76.81 0.49
CA LEU A 999 -4.15 76.28 1.82
C LEU A 999 -5.43 75.71 2.49
N ALA A 1000 -6.60 76.27 2.19
CA ALA A 1000 -7.90 75.71 2.61
C ALA A 1000 -8.22 74.34 1.96
N GLY A 1001 -7.66 74.06 0.79
CA GLY A 1001 -7.79 72.75 0.13
C GLY A 1001 -7.05 71.61 0.84
N LEU A 1002 -6.08 71.90 1.71
CA LEU A 1002 -5.44 70.88 2.56
C LEU A 1002 -6.33 70.50 3.76
N ASP A 1003 -7.09 71.44 4.31
CA ASP A 1003 -8.04 71.21 5.41
C ASP A 1003 -9.20 70.31 4.95
N GLY A 1004 -9.77 70.57 3.76
CA GLY A 1004 -10.78 69.69 3.17
C GLY A 1004 -10.28 68.26 2.86
N ARG A 1005 -8.98 68.10 2.58
CA ARG A 1005 -8.35 66.78 2.38
C ARG A 1005 -8.06 66.06 3.70
N ALA A 1006 -7.78 66.81 4.78
CA ALA A 1006 -7.64 66.27 6.13
C ALA A 1006 -9.01 65.81 6.67
N THR A 1007 -10.06 66.62 6.54
CA THR A 1007 -11.44 66.28 6.93
C THR A 1007 -12.01 65.10 6.13
N ALA A 1008 -11.65 64.95 4.85
CA ALA A 1008 -12.02 63.78 4.05
C ALA A 1008 -11.28 62.50 4.47
N LEU A 1009 -10.07 62.63 5.04
CA LEU A 1009 -9.30 61.52 5.58
C LEU A 1009 -9.82 61.10 6.96
N GLU A 1010 -10.18 62.06 7.82
CA GLU A 1010 -10.85 61.83 9.10
C GLU A 1010 -12.22 61.18 8.92
N ASN A 1011 -13.08 61.68 8.02
CA ASN A 1011 -14.38 61.04 7.75
C ASN A 1011 -14.25 59.60 7.21
N ARG A 1012 -13.18 59.30 6.47
CA ARG A 1012 -12.86 57.94 6.03
C ARG A 1012 -12.37 57.07 7.17
N ALA A 1013 -11.60 57.61 8.12
CA ALA A 1013 -11.17 56.90 9.32
C ALA A 1013 -12.37 56.60 10.24
N THR A 1014 -13.27 57.55 10.48
CA THR A 1014 -14.49 57.36 11.28
C THR A 1014 -15.46 56.35 10.65
N LEU A 1015 -15.57 56.34 9.32
CA LEU A 1015 -16.34 55.32 8.59
C LEU A 1015 -15.70 53.92 8.71
N LEU A 1016 -14.37 53.86 8.71
CA LEU A 1016 -13.64 52.61 8.87
C LEU A 1016 -13.80 52.07 10.29
N GLU A 1017 -13.72 52.93 11.31
CA GLU A 1017 -13.98 52.62 12.72
C GLU A 1017 -15.43 52.13 12.95
N GLY A 1018 -16.42 52.76 12.31
CA GLY A 1018 -17.81 52.30 12.34
C GLY A 1018 -18.01 50.94 11.67
N ARG A 1019 -17.29 50.64 10.57
CA ARG A 1019 -17.33 49.33 9.92
C ARG A 1019 -16.66 48.24 10.76
N THR A 1020 -15.55 48.54 11.43
CA THR A 1020 -14.93 47.62 12.40
C THR A 1020 -15.82 47.39 13.61
N GLY A 1021 -16.47 48.42 14.18
CA GLY A 1021 -17.42 48.27 15.28
C GLY A 1021 -18.67 47.45 14.91
N ALA A 1022 -19.18 47.61 13.68
CA ALA A 1022 -20.26 46.77 13.15
C ALA A 1022 -19.82 45.31 12.95
N LEU A 1023 -18.55 45.09 12.58
CA LEU A 1023 -17.96 43.75 12.46
C LEU A 1023 -17.78 43.10 13.84
N GLU A 1024 -17.29 43.84 14.83
CA GLU A 1024 -17.15 43.39 16.22
C GLU A 1024 -18.50 43.06 16.86
N SER A 1025 -19.53 43.87 16.60
CA SER A 1025 -20.91 43.58 17.03
C SER A 1025 -21.46 42.29 16.39
N ARG A 1026 -21.19 42.05 15.10
CA ARG A 1026 -21.55 40.79 14.43
C ARG A 1026 -20.80 39.59 15.01
N THR A 1027 -19.52 39.72 15.30
CA THR A 1027 -18.71 38.67 15.93
C THR A 1027 -19.22 38.35 17.34
N SER A 1028 -19.57 39.37 18.12
CA SER A 1028 -20.18 39.22 19.46
C SER A 1028 -21.56 38.53 19.41
N VAL A 1029 -22.40 38.85 18.41
CA VAL A 1029 -23.67 38.17 18.18
C VAL A 1029 -23.47 36.70 17.79
N LEU A 1030 -22.50 36.40 16.92
CA LEU A 1030 -22.15 35.04 16.52
C LEU A 1030 -21.59 34.21 17.70
N GLU A 1031 -20.76 34.81 18.55
CA GLU A 1031 -20.27 34.17 19.77
C GLU A 1031 -21.41 33.90 20.78
N ASN A 1032 -22.38 34.82 20.91
CA ASN A 1032 -23.56 34.59 21.73
C ASN A 1032 -24.47 33.50 21.14
N GLN A 1033 -24.65 33.44 19.82
CA GLN A 1033 -25.38 32.36 19.15
C GLN A 1033 -24.70 31.01 19.35
N SER A 1034 -23.36 30.94 19.25
CA SER A 1034 -22.57 29.75 19.54
C SER A 1034 -22.74 29.27 21.00
N ARG A 1035 -22.73 30.19 21.97
CA ARG A 1035 -23.00 29.87 23.38
C ARG A 1035 -24.43 29.40 23.64
N VAL A 1036 -25.42 29.95 22.93
CA VAL A 1036 -26.83 29.52 23.04
C VAL A 1036 -27.01 28.12 22.44
N LEU A 1037 -26.43 27.83 21.27
CA LEU A 1037 -26.44 26.51 20.65
C LEU A 1037 -25.73 25.47 21.54
N GLY A 1038 -24.61 25.82 22.16
CA GLY A 1038 -23.92 24.95 23.13
C GLY A 1038 -24.72 24.69 24.43
N ARG A 1039 -25.63 25.60 24.81
CA ARG A 1039 -26.58 25.35 25.92
C ARG A 1039 -27.75 24.48 25.49
N GLN A 1040 -28.29 24.67 24.28
CA GLN A 1040 -29.35 23.82 23.72
C GLN A 1040 -28.88 22.38 23.50
N ALA A 1041 -27.66 22.17 23.00
CA ALA A 1041 -27.08 20.85 22.83
C ALA A 1041 -26.92 20.12 24.18
N ARG A 1042 -26.50 20.81 25.24
CA ARG A 1042 -26.42 20.24 26.60
C ARG A 1042 -27.78 19.91 27.19
N ALA A 1043 -28.78 20.78 27.01
CA ALA A 1043 -30.16 20.51 27.44
C ALA A 1043 -30.77 19.28 26.72
N ALA A 1044 -30.51 19.13 25.42
CA ALA A 1044 -30.93 17.97 24.64
C ALA A 1044 -30.23 16.68 25.12
N ASN A 1045 -28.92 16.72 25.37
CA ASN A 1045 -28.17 15.58 25.90
C ASN A 1045 -28.61 15.19 27.32
N GLY A 1046 -28.91 16.16 28.19
CA GLY A 1046 -29.47 15.92 29.52
C GLY A 1046 -30.89 15.33 29.49
N GLY A 1047 -31.72 15.76 28.53
CA GLY A 1047 -33.03 15.16 28.28
C GLY A 1047 -32.92 13.69 27.85
N ILE A 1048 -31.96 13.36 26.99
CA ILE A 1048 -31.68 11.98 26.58
C ILE A 1048 -31.16 11.14 27.76
N ALA A 1049 -30.27 11.69 28.59
CA ALA A 1049 -29.79 11.02 29.79
C ALA A 1049 -30.94 10.73 30.78
N ALA A 1050 -31.87 11.67 30.96
CA ALA A 1050 -33.07 11.48 31.79
C ALA A 1050 -34.04 10.44 31.21
N ALA A 1051 -34.21 10.41 29.88
CA ALA A 1051 -35.02 9.41 29.20
C ALA A 1051 -34.41 8.00 29.30
N MET A 1052 -33.09 7.88 29.18
CA MET A 1052 -32.37 6.62 29.40
C MET A 1052 -32.48 6.12 30.84
N ALA A 1053 -32.49 7.03 31.82
CA ALA A 1053 -32.73 6.67 33.21
C ALA A 1053 -34.17 6.17 33.43
N LEU A 1054 -35.15 6.54 32.60
CA LEU A 1054 -36.54 6.07 32.64
C LEU A 1054 -36.71 4.66 32.03
N GLY A 1055 -35.91 3.70 32.50
CA GLY A 1055 -36.04 2.29 32.17
C GLY A 1055 -37.28 1.63 32.81
N GLY A 1056 -37.69 0.49 32.25
CA GLY A 1056 -38.85 -0.28 32.71
C GLY A 1056 -38.74 -0.71 34.18
N THR A 1057 -39.80 -0.47 34.95
CA THR A 1057 -40.00 -0.99 36.30
C THR A 1057 -40.58 -2.38 36.21
N VAL A 1058 -39.84 -3.39 36.65
CA VAL A 1058 -40.36 -4.76 36.75
C VAL A 1058 -41.11 -4.90 38.08
N MET A 1059 -42.25 -5.58 38.05
CA MET A 1059 -43.00 -5.82 39.28
C MET A 1059 -42.79 -7.26 39.79
N PRO A 1060 -42.29 -7.44 41.02
CA PRO A 1060 -42.06 -8.76 41.58
C PRO A 1060 -43.38 -9.55 41.72
N PRO A 1061 -43.36 -10.89 41.53
CA PRO A 1061 -44.57 -11.72 41.45
C PRO A 1061 -45.51 -11.68 42.66
N ASP A 1062 -45.02 -11.28 43.84
CA ASP A 1062 -45.77 -11.36 45.11
C ASP A 1062 -46.03 -10.00 45.77
N MET A 1063 -45.73 -8.90 45.07
CA MET A 1063 -45.88 -7.54 45.60
C MET A 1063 -47.02 -6.80 44.90
N THR A 1064 -47.74 -5.93 45.61
CA THR A 1064 -48.83 -5.09 45.07
C THR A 1064 -48.38 -3.67 44.70
N VAL A 1065 -47.23 -3.23 45.19
CA VAL A 1065 -46.54 -2.00 44.77
C VAL A 1065 -45.03 -2.23 44.82
N ALA A 1066 -44.30 -1.74 43.81
CA ALA A 1066 -42.84 -1.74 43.78
C ALA A 1066 -42.30 -0.37 43.33
N VAL A 1067 -41.14 0.02 43.85
CA VAL A 1067 -40.48 1.29 43.52
C VAL A 1067 -39.07 1.01 43.04
N SER A 1068 -38.65 1.62 41.94
CA SER A 1068 -37.30 1.52 41.39
C SER A 1068 -36.67 2.90 41.21
N PHE A 1069 -35.37 3.00 41.45
CA PHE A 1069 -34.56 4.17 41.10
C PHE A 1069 -33.47 3.77 40.13
N ASN A 1070 -33.26 4.58 39.10
CA ASN A 1070 -32.26 4.29 38.06
C ASN A 1070 -31.41 5.53 37.77
N LEU A 1071 -30.18 5.30 37.35
CA LEU A 1071 -29.22 6.34 36.98
C LEU A 1071 -28.64 6.01 35.60
N ALA A 1072 -28.48 7.01 34.74
CA ALA A 1072 -27.93 6.84 33.41
C ALA A 1072 -27.03 8.02 33.02
N THR A 1073 -25.96 7.75 32.28
CA THR A 1073 -25.04 8.79 31.77
C THR A 1073 -25.10 8.80 30.24
N TYR A 1074 -25.22 9.99 29.64
CA TYR A 1074 -25.11 10.13 28.18
C TYR A 1074 -24.29 11.38 27.82
N ARG A 1075 -23.19 11.17 27.07
CA ARG A 1075 -22.26 12.21 26.60
C ARG A 1075 -21.92 13.27 27.67
N SER A 1076 -21.48 12.78 28.83
CA SER A 1076 -21.03 13.58 29.98
C SER A 1076 -22.14 14.30 30.79
N GLU A 1077 -23.42 14.06 30.50
CA GLU A 1077 -24.54 14.50 31.34
C GLU A 1077 -25.14 13.32 32.11
N GLN A 1078 -25.56 13.54 33.35
CA GLN A 1078 -26.07 12.51 34.26
C GLN A 1078 -27.59 12.63 34.42
N GLY A 1079 -28.34 11.57 34.15
CA GLY A 1079 -29.78 11.44 34.33
C GLY A 1079 -30.13 10.50 35.47
N PHE A 1080 -31.18 10.82 36.22
CA PHE A 1080 -31.69 10.02 37.34
C PHE A 1080 -33.21 9.86 37.21
N SER A 1081 -33.75 8.72 37.64
CA SER A 1081 -35.19 8.49 37.64
C SER A 1081 -35.66 7.74 38.88
N GLY A 1082 -36.93 7.95 39.23
CA GLY A 1082 -37.67 7.18 40.22
C GLY A 1082 -39.02 6.79 39.62
N ALA A 1083 -39.41 5.53 39.77
CA ALA A 1083 -40.65 5.03 39.21
C ALA A 1083 -41.33 4.04 40.16
N VAL A 1084 -42.64 4.14 40.26
CA VAL A 1084 -43.51 3.30 41.07
C VAL A 1084 -44.39 2.49 40.12
N VAL A 1085 -44.54 1.21 40.40
CA VAL A 1085 -45.46 0.32 39.68
C VAL A 1085 -46.38 -0.36 40.68
N ALA A 1086 -47.67 -0.43 40.34
CA ALA A 1086 -48.72 -0.98 41.19
C ALA A 1086 -49.57 -1.98 40.39
N ARG A 1087 -49.89 -3.11 41.03
CA ARG A 1087 -50.67 -4.20 40.43
C ARG A 1087 -52.15 -3.86 40.54
N VAL A 1088 -52.85 -3.81 39.42
CA VAL A 1088 -54.29 -3.56 39.39
C VAL A 1088 -55.05 -4.89 39.33
N THR A 1089 -54.53 -5.87 38.59
CA THR A 1089 -54.97 -7.28 38.57
C THR A 1089 -53.75 -8.19 38.37
N ASP A 1090 -53.89 -9.52 38.54
CA ASP A 1090 -52.75 -10.46 38.43
C ASP A 1090 -51.95 -10.34 37.12
N HIS A 1091 -52.64 -9.90 36.07
CA HIS A 1091 -52.15 -9.78 34.70
C HIS A 1091 -51.98 -8.32 34.23
N ILE A 1092 -52.38 -7.32 35.04
CA ILE A 1092 -52.33 -5.91 34.65
C ILE A 1092 -51.72 -5.05 35.74
N TRP A 1093 -50.71 -4.27 35.37
CA TRP A 1093 -49.95 -3.44 36.29
C TRP A 1093 -49.72 -2.06 35.66
N VAL A 1094 -49.89 -1.01 36.46
CA VAL A 1094 -49.70 0.38 36.04
C VAL A 1094 -48.44 0.94 36.67
N SER A 1095 -47.63 1.62 35.87
CA SER A 1095 -46.37 2.24 36.26
C SER A 1095 -46.43 3.74 36.01
N GLY A 1096 -45.87 4.51 36.95
CA GLY A 1096 -45.67 5.94 36.86
C GLY A 1096 -44.26 6.28 37.32
N GLY A 1097 -43.51 7.04 36.54
CA GLY A 1097 -42.15 7.43 36.89
C GLY A 1097 -41.82 8.85 36.48
N PHE A 1098 -40.83 9.43 37.15
CA PHE A 1098 -40.27 10.74 36.84
C PHE A 1098 -38.75 10.61 36.69
N ALA A 1099 -38.16 11.46 35.86
CA ALA A 1099 -36.72 11.59 35.73
C ALA A 1099 -36.29 13.04 35.63
N GLY A 1100 -35.05 13.28 36.04
CA GLY A 1100 -34.34 14.54 35.86
C GLY A 1100 -32.91 14.29 35.40
N SER A 1101 -32.18 15.36 35.08
CA SER A 1101 -30.73 15.30 34.86
C SER A 1101 -30.02 16.44 35.57
N THR A 1102 -28.69 16.42 35.56
CA THR A 1102 -27.82 17.49 36.08
C THR A 1102 -27.99 18.84 35.39
N VAL A 1103 -28.73 18.89 34.27
CA VAL A 1103 -29.00 20.12 33.50
C VAL A 1103 -30.37 20.70 33.87
N LYS A 1104 -30.40 22.01 34.16
CA LYS A 1104 -31.62 22.74 34.55
C LYS A 1104 -32.67 22.73 33.43
N GLY A 1105 -33.88 22.25 33.74
CA GLY A 1105 -35.03 22.24 32.83
C GLY A 1105 -35.29 20.92 32.10
N SER A 1106 -34.49 19.88 32.34
CA SER A 1106 -34.62 18.56 31.71
C SER A 1106 -35.26 17.56 32.67
N THR A 1107 -36.56 17.72 32.96
CA THR A 1107 -37.38 16.79 33.76
C THR A 1107 -38.50 16.19 32.91
N GLY A 1108 -38.71 14.87 33.02
CA GLY A 1108 -39.74 14.15 32.26
C GLY A 1108 -40.48 13.15 33.12
N GLY A 1109 -41.68 12.76 32.70
CA GLY A 1109 -42.48 11.74 33.36
C GLY A 1109 -42.92 10.66 32.38
N ARG A 1110 -43.09 9.43 32.86
CA ARG A 1110 -43.74 8.34 32.14
C ARG A 1110 -44.93 7.82 32.93
N ALA A 1111 -46.00 7.47 32.23
CA ALA A 1111 -47.06 6.63 32.75
C ALA A 1111 -47.26 5.51 31.73
N GLY A 1112 -47.31 4.26 32.18
CA GLY A 1112 -47.41 3.10 31.30
C GLY A 1112 -48.14 1.97 31.98
N MET A 1113 -48.93 1.23 31.21
CA MET A 1113 -49.65 0.05 31.66
C MET A 1113 -49.07 -1.17 30.96
N THR A 1114 -48.83 -2.23 31.72
CA THR A 1114 -48.26 -3.47 31.21
C THR A 1114 -49.27 -4.60 31.40
N PHE A 1115 -49.51 -5.33 30.32
CA PHE A 1115 -50.38 -6.49 30.29
C PHE A 1115 -49.50 -7.73 30.16
N GLY A 1116 -49.62 -8.66 31.09
CA GLY A 1116 -49.06 -10.01 30.98
C GLY A 1116 -50.18 -10.98 30.66
N TRP A 1117 -49.94 -11.93 29.77
CA TRP A 1117 -50.87 -12.99 29.40
C TRP A 1117 -50.30 -14.36 29.75
#